data_AF-A0A7W8FZ27-F1
#
_entry.id   AF-A0A7W8FZ27-F1
#
_cell.length_a   1.000
_cell.length_b   1.000
_cell.length_c   1.000
_cell.angle_alpha   90.00
_cell.angle_beta   90.00
_cell.angle_gamma   90.00
#
_symmetry.space_group_name_H-M   'P 1'
#
loop_
_entity.id
_entity.type
_entity.pdbx_description
1 polymer ?
#
loop_
_entity_poly.entity_id
_entity_poly.type
_entity_poly.pdbx_seq_one_letter_code
_entity_poly.pdbx_strand_id
1 'polypeptide(L)'
;MKREYCDHLASAGQPRRGCSDITTVRLRPLLRLGAVAAFATALSLLGIDSARAAQAASSEGYGAAATLTLLGAPLNLAKAPAGVNGVAPPDYDKNATTLDVSLGTLLDIGAASATADGSTAAESADATGRVDDTSLGINIPVLLPNLLNLEADAIVAQASAVCVNNAAQLSGSSNLTGANLVLQGVAVPLAANPAPNTVVANVLGVVRIVANEQVVSGNSIRVNALHIRLNVLGVLTGDIILGSAGATLDGCEDSDGDGTPNDIDNCPLIPNPGQQDSDGDGIGDACDDDGDNDGVPDGDDNCPAIANPDQSDTDGDGLGDACDNDDDGDGEDDGGDNCPLVANPDQIDSDGDGVGDACDDDDDNDGVPDGDDVCPLVSDPNQIDTDGDGTGDACDDDDDNDGVPDGDDNCPFTANPGQEDDDSNGIGNVCEGDGDGDGVPDDTDNCPLVPNPGQEDGDGDGIGDACEEDGDGDGTPDDTDNCPLVANPDQLDTDGDGLGDACDNDDDDDGEDDGGDNCPLVPNPDQLDTDGDGVGDACDDDDDNDGVPDGDDNCPITGNPGQEDDDNDGIGNACETDDSDDDGIPDGDDNCPINVNPGQSDADGDGIGDACEPDNDGDGFPDDSDNCILIPNPTQQDNDGDGLGDICDGDDDNDGVLDLADNCPLVGNADQVDTDNDGVGNACDGDSDGDGIDNGQDNCPLAANEDQRDTDGDGTGDACDADRDGDGIENGNDNCPLIVNPGQGDGDGDGFGDACDNDRDGDGVTEPGDNCPLVPNPDQADEDSDGTGDACDGDTDGDGVPNDGDNCPLTANGNQVDSDGDGQGDACDNDDDNDGIGDLSDNCTLVANVDQADLDGDGVGDSCDDDLDGDSVNNDADNCPVASNLDQRDTDGDGLGDACDDDDDNDGEGDRTDACPLDPEQTEGVCPIFRDGFEDIVVL
;
A
#
# COMPACT_ATOMS: atom_id res chain seq x y z
N MET A 1 31.87 27.35 -2.35
CA MET A 1 33.15 27.52 -3.10
C MET A 1 33.08 27.25 -4.62
N LYS A 2 31.90 27.25 -5.28
CA LYS A 2 31.81 27.19 -6.76
C LYS A 2 31.36 28.51 -7.42
N ARG A 3 30.99 29.54 -6.62
CA ARG A 3 30.63 30.91 -7.09
C ARG A 3 31.86 31.83 -7.29
N GLU A 4 32.90 31.73 -6.46
CA GLU A 4 34.06 32.67 -6.46
C GLU A 4 34.99 32.64 -7.69
N TYR A 5 34.84 31.71 -8.64
CA TYR A 5 35.72 31.65 -9.83
C TYR A 5 35.12 32.31 -11.08
N CYS A 6 33.80 32.43 -11.17
CA CYS A 6 33.13 33.07 -12.31
C CYS A 6 33.19 34.61 -12.23
N ASP A 7 33.02 35.17 -11.03
CA ASP A 7 32.97 36.63 -10.80
C ASP A 7 34.28 37.34 -11.17
N HIS A 8 35.41 36.65 -11.12
CA HIS A 8 36.72 37.26 -11.40
C HIS A 8 36.93 37.63 -12.88
N LEU A 9 36.08 37.16 -13.80
CA LEU A 9 36.17 37.44 -15.24
C LEU A 9 35.26 38.59 -15.73
N ALA A 10 34.32 39.06 -14.90
CA ALA A 10 33.45 40.19 -15.24
C ALA A 10 34.21 41.54 -15.30
N SER A 11 35.33 41.66 -14.59
CA SER A 11 36.05 42.94 -14.36
C SER A 11 36.86 43.48 -15.56
N ALA A 12 36.72 42.91 -16.77
CA ALA A 12 37.54 43.27 -17.94
C ALA A 12 36.75 43.63 -19.21
N GLY A 13 35.42 43.47 -19.21
CA GLY A 13 34.47 44.02 -20.20
C GLY A 13 34.74 43.68 -21.68
N GLN A 14 34.26 42.51 -22.16
CA GLN A 14 33.72 42.20 -23.52
C GLN A 14 33.41 40.68 -23.62
N PRO A 15 32.50 40.22 -24.51
CA PRO A 15 31.74 38.97 -24.28
C PRO A 15 32.21 37.72 -25.05
N ARG A 16 31.84 36.53 -24.52
CA ARG A 16 31.66 35.20 -25.16
C ARG A 16 31.08 34.24 -24.09
N ARG A 17 29.93 33.57 -24.25
CA ARG A 17 29.58 32.49 -25.20
C ARG A 17 30.61 31.36 -25.28
N GLY A 18 30.23 30.18 -24.79
CA GLY A 18 30.89 28.90 -25.08
C GLY A 18 31.84 28.38 -24.00
N CYS A 19 31.29 27.69 -23.00
CA CYS A 19 32.01 26.63 -22.28
C CYS A 19 31.66 25.30 -22.94
N SER A 20 32.33 24.96 -24.04
CA SER A 20 32.05 23.79 -24.87
C SER A 20 33.33 23.22 -25.52
N ASP A 21 33.35 21.90 -25.74
CA ASP A 21 34.00 21.16 -26.85
C ASP A 21 35.21 20.20 -26.63
N ILE A 22 34.89 18.89 -26.52
CA ILE A 22 35.05 17.82 -27.56
C ILE A 22 36.42 17.09 -27.85
N THR A 23 36.30 15.75 -28.08
CA THR A 23 37.09 14.75 -28.90
C THR A 23 38.36 14.00 -28.43
N THR A 24 38.39 12.67 -28.67
CA THR A 24 38.94 12.08 -29.93
C THR A 24 38.51 10.61 -30.25
N VAL A 25 38.67 10.20 -31.53
CA VAL A 25 38.09 9.00 -32.20
C VAL A 25 39.16 8.11 -32.89
N ARG A 26 38.92 6.79 -33.09
CA ARG A 26 39.51 5.98 -34.19
C ARG A 26 38.61 4.84 -34.73
N LEU A 27 38.93 4.34 -35.94
CA LEU A 27 38.06 3.54 -36.83
C LEU A 27 38.84 2.49 -37.69
N ARG A 28 38.11 1.47 -38.20
CA ARG A 28 38.29 0.66 -39.47
C ARG A 28 38.98 -0.76 -39.45
N PRO A 29 38.67 -1.65 -40.44
CA PRO A 29 38.37 -3.11 -40.24
C PRO A 29 39.21 -4.08 -41.14
N LEU A 30 38.76 -5.34 -41.42
CA LEU A 30 38.87 -6.12 -42.72
C LEU A 30 38.53 -7.67 -42.61
N LEU A 31 37.63 -8.21 -43.48
CA LEU A 31 37.61 -9.57 -44.15
C LEU A 31 37.45 -10.91 -43.33
N ARG A 32 36.91 -12.07 -43.80
CA ARG A 32 36.14 -12.54 -45.03
C ARG A 32 35.73 -14.05 -44.95
N LEU A 33 34.79 -14.50 -45.82
CA LEU A 33 34.37 -15.90 -46.20
C LEU A 33 33.52 -16.71 -45.18
N GLY A 34 32.49 -17.50 -45.56
CA GLY A 34 31.74 -17.59 -46.83
C GLY A 34 31.00 -18.93 -47.13
N ALA A 35 29.94 -18.88 -47.97
CA ALA A 35 29.16 -19.98 -48.61
C ALA A 35 28.24 -20.85 -47.70
N VAL A 36 26.94 -21.13 -47.94
CA VAL A 36 26.07 -21.42 -49.13
C VAL A 36 25.90 -22.92 -49.44
N ALA A 37 24.63 -23.37 -49.52
CA ALA A 37 24.08 -24.63 -50.09
C ALA A 37 24.23 -25.93 -49.23
N ALA A 38 23.34 -26.94 -49.25
CA ALA A 38 22.04 -27.13 -49.93
C ALA A 38 21.32 -28.47 -49.58
N PHE A 39 20.00 -28.51 -49.86
CA PHE A 39 19.18 -29.65 -50.35
C PHE A 39 18.73 -30.81 -49.44
N ALA A 40 17.44 -31.14 -49.62
CA ALA A 40 16.72 -32.28 -49.05
C ALA A 40 17.04 -33.65 -49.68
N THR A 41 16.76 -34.74 -48.95
CA THR A 41 16.29 -36.11 -49.34
C THR A 41 16.53 -37.09 -48.17
N ALA A 42 15.78 -38.16 -47.90
CA ALA A 42 14.52 -38.71 -48.44
C ALA A 42 13.88 -39.67 -47.40
N LEU A 43 12.61 -40.05 -47.61
CA LEU A 43 11.83 -40.96 -46.74
C LEU A 43 11.95 -42.44 -47.18
N SER A 44 11.90 -43.38 -46.21
CA SER A 44 11.61 -44.84 -46.33
C SER A 44 12.67 -45.74 -47.03
N LEU A 45 12.99 -46.99 -46.63
CA LEU A 45 12.18 -48.13 -46.15
C LEU A 45 12.99 -49.17 -45.32
N LEU A 46 12.34 -49.72 -44.27
CA LEU A 46 12.37 -51.11 -43.75
C LEU A 46 13.66 -51.75 -43.16
N GLY A 47 13.61 -52.13 -41.87
CA GLY A 47 14.18 -53.41 -41.40
C GLY A 47 14.72 -53.47 -39.96
N ILE A 48 13.85 -53.70 -38.98
CA ILE A 48 14.23 -54.18 -37.63
C ILE A 48 14.91 -55.57 -37.74
N ASP A 49 16.06 -55.81 -37.07
CA ASP A 49 16.22 -56.83 -35.99
C ASP A 49 17.69 -57.11 -35.51
N SER A 50 17.84 -57.43 -34.22
CA SER A 50 18.75 -58.43 -33.59
C SER A 50 20.30 -58.28 -33.41
N ALA A 51 20.69 -57.92 -32.17
CA ALA A 51 21.38 -58.79 -31.15
C ALA A 51 22.94 -58.99 -31.03
N ARG A 52 23.44 -58.67 -29.81
CA ARG A 52 24.32 -59.44 -28.86
C ARG A 52 25.84 -59.73 -29.13
N ALA A 53 26.73 -59.34 -28.18
CA ALA A 53 27.25 -60.18 -27.06
C ALA A 53 28.68 -59.87 -26.49
N ALA A 54 28.87 -60.12 -25.18
CA ALA A 54 30.09 -60.60 -24.46
C ALA A 54 31.25 -59.61 -24.11
N GLN A 55 31.97 -59.69 -22.96
CA GLN A 55 31.79 -60.51 -21.73
C GLN A 55 32.74 -60.11 -20.56
N ALA A 56 32.34 -60.56 -19.33
CA ALA A 56 33.15 -60.99 -18.16
C ALA A 56 33.75 -59.90 -17.25
N ALA A 57 33.90 -60.07 -15.92
CA ALA A 57 33.45 -61.08 -14.90
C ALA A 57 33.72 -60.45 -13.48
N SER A 58 33.32 -60.96 -12.30
CA SER A 58 32.77 -62.24 -11.75
C SER A 58 32.04 -61.92 -10.41
N SER A 59 31.46 -62.79 -9.57
CA SER A 59 31.45 -64.27 -9.38
C SER A 59 30.03 -64.75 -9.03
N GLU A 60 29.47 -65.80 -9.65
CA GLU A 60 29.51 -67.22 -9.24
C GLU A 60 28.96 -67.54 -7.82
N GLY A 61 27.94 -68.39 -7.62
CA GLY A 61 27.06 -69.04 -8.61
C GLY A 61 26.31 -70.31 -8.14
N TYR A 62 25.66 -70.97 -9.11
CA TYR A 62 25.18 -72.36 -9.12
C TYR A 62 24.08 -72.82 -8.15
N GLY A 63 22.83 -72.62 -8.58
CA GLY A 63 21.87 -73.73 -8.54
C GLY A 63 22.30 -74.85 -9.51
N ALA A 64 22.60 -76.04 -9.01
CA ALA A 64 23.01 -77.20 -9.82
C ALA A 64 22.07 -78.41 -9.62
N ALA A 65 20.86 -78.33 -10.20
CA ALA A 65 19.94 -79.47 -10.23
C ALA A 65 20.35 -80.50 -11.31
N ALA A 66 20.74 -81.71 -10.88
CA ALA A 66 21.01 -82.82 -11.79
C ALA A 66 19.70 -83.50 -12.23
N THR A 67 19.48 -83.61 -13.54
CA THR A 67 18.27 -84.24 -14.10
C THR A 67 18.27 -85.77 -13.95
N LEU A 68 17.20 -86.34 -13.38
CA LEU A 68 16.89 -87.76 -13.52
C LEU A 68 15.94 -87.97 -14.70
N THR A 69 16.43 -88.55 -15.79
CA THR A 69 15.58 -88.84 -16.96
C THR A 69 14.91 -90.21 -16.85
N LEU A 70 13.58 -90.25 -16.78
CA LEU A 70 12.82 -91.49 -16.97
C LEU A 70 11.75 -91.32 -18.06
N LEU A 71 11.83 -92.16 -19.10
CA LEU A 71 10.82 -92.32 -20.16
C LEU A 71 10.45 -91.11 -21.05
N GLY A 72 11.29 -90.08 -21.13
CA GLY A 72 11.54 -89.39 -22.40
C GLY A 72 10.47 -88.43 -22.92
N ALA A 73 9.86 -87.62 -22.05
CA ALA A 73 9.19 -86.38 -22.43
C ALA A 73 9.51 -85.28 -21.40
N PRO A 74 9.96 -84.08 -21.80
CA PRO A 74 10.14 -82.96 -20.88
C PRO A 74 8.79 -82.33 -20.53
N LEU A 75 8.57 -82.09 -19.24
CA LEU A 75 7.45 -81.29 -18.74
C LEU A 75 7.97 -79.88 -18.46
N ASN A 76 7.39 -78.86 -19.10
CA ASN A 76 7.66 -77.45 -18.77
C ASN A 76 6.66 -77.00 -17.70
N LEU A 77 7.13 -76.25 -16.70
CA LEU A 77 6.31 -75.32 -15.94
C LEU A 77 6.79 -73.88 -16.20
N ALA A 78 5.89 -72.92 -16.00
CA ALA A 78 6.03 -71.55 -16.48
C ALA A 78 6.87 -70.66 -15.56
N LYS A 79 7.23 -69.49 -16.08
CA LYS A 79 8.02 -68.44 -15.43
C LYS A 79 7.08 -67.41 -14.79
N ALA A 80 7.33 -67.03 -13.55
CA ALA A 80 6.65 -65.92 -12.87
C ALA A 80 7.27 -64.54 -13.25
N PRO A 81 6.62 -63.40 -12.91
CA PRO A 81 7.07 -62.05 -13.30
C PRO A 81 8.32 -61.59 -12.53
N ALA A 82 8.76 -60.36 -12.81
CA ALA A 82 9.86 -59.68 -12.12
C ALA A 82 9.37 -58.33 -11.60
N GLY A 83 9.91 -57.87 -10.46
CA GLY A 83 9.66 -56.54 -9.89
C GLY A 83 9.04 -56.59 -8.49
N VAL A 84 9.86 -56.92 -7.47
CA VAL A 84 9.81 -56.41 -6.08
C VAL A 84 11.24 -56.55 -5.54
N ASN A 85 11.81 -55.52 -4.92
CA ASN A 85 13.00 -55.66 -4.05
C ASN A 85 12.49 -56.11 -2.68
N GLY A 86 12.96 -57.25 -2.17
CA GLY A 86 12.44 -57.79 -0.92
C GLY A 86 13.46 -58.54 -0.10
N VAL A 87 13.39 -58.34 1.21
CA VAL A 87 13.87 -59.30 2.21
C VAL A 87 13.11 -60.62 2.01
N ALA A 88 13.79 -61.75 2.07
CA ALA A 88 13.22 -63.03 1.64
C ALA A 88 12.17 -63.57 2.65
N PRO A 89 10.94 -63.91 2.22
CA PRO A 89 9.98 -64.64 3.06
C PRO A 89 10.51 -66.03 3.42
N PRO A 90 10.32 -66.51 4.65
CA PRO A 90 10.85 -67.79 5.11
C PRO A 90 9.94 -68.98 4.75
N ASP A 91 9.49 -69.11 3.49
CA ASP A 91 8.95 -70.40 3.04
C ASP A 91 9.19 -70.76 1.58
N TYR A 92 9.78 -71.93 1.37
CA TYR A 92 9.94 -72.55 0.05
C TYR A 92 9.66 -74.06 0.17
N ASP A 93 8.45 -74.37 0.61
CA ASP A 93 8.04 -75.76 0.81
C ASP A 93 8.07 -76.57 -0.50
N LYS A 94 8.54 -77.82 -0.37
CA LYS A 94 8.49 -78.86 -1.41
C LYS A 94 8.08 -80.19 -0.81
N ASN A 95 6.78 -80.29 -0.56
CA ASN A 95 5.95 -81.50 -0.57
C ASN A 95 6.68 -82.85 -0.81
N ALA A 96 6.71 -83.67 0.24
CA ALA A 96 6.80 -85.13 0.29
C ALA A 96 7.96 -85.83 -0.47
N THR A 97 9.04 -86.14 0.26
CA THR A 97 10.11 -87.04 -0.25
C THR A 97 9.88 -88.50 0.14
N THR A 98 9.14 -89.26 -0.67
CA THR A 98 9.07 -90.74 -0.54
C THR A 98 10.14 -91.42 -1.38
N LEU A 99 11.15 -92.00 -0.73
CA LEU A 99 12.25 -92.73 -1.38
C LEU A 99 12.31 -94.19 -0.91
N ASP A 100 11.61 -95.09 -1.63
CA ASP A 100 11.68 -96.54 -1.42
C ASP A 100 12.68 -97.20 -2.40
N VAL A 101 13.82 -97.63 -1.88
CA VAL A 101 14.92 -98.21 -2.68
C VAL A 101 14.93 -99.73 -2.54
N SER A 102 14.33 -100.41 -3.52
CA SER A 102 14.28 -101.88 -3.62
C SER A 102 15.08 -102.40 -4.82
N LEU A 103 16.35 -102.77 -4.59
CA LEU A 103 17.33 -102.96 -5.68
C LEU A 103 17.35 -104.35 -6.33
N GLY A 104 17.08 -104.34 -7.64
CA GLY A 104 17.58 -105.32 -8.60
C GLY A 104 18.60 -104.67 -9.55
N THR A 105 19.89 -104.93 -9.33
CA THR A 105 21.09 -104.40 -10.03
C THR A 105 21.63 -103.04 -9.51
N LEU A 106 22.93 -102.80 -9.75
CA LEU A 106 23.74 -101.74 -9.12
C LEU A 106 23.14 -100.35 -9.35
N LEU A 107 22.95 -99.60 -8.27
CA LEU A 107 22.62 -98.18 -8.29
C LEU A 107 23.60 -97.44 -7.37
N ASP A 108 24.15 -96.35 -7.88
CA ASP A 108 24.79 -95.30 -7.08
C ASP A 108 23.66 -94.37 -6.65
N ILE A 109 23.40 -94.24 -5.34
CA ILE A 109 22.30 -93.42 -4.84
C ILE A 109 22.84 -91.99 -4.75
N GLY A 110 22.57 -91.19 -5.77
CA GLY A 110 22.84 -89.75 -5.75
C GLY A 110 22.11 -89.08 -4.57
N ALA A 111 22.68 -88.02 -4.03
CA ALA A 111 22.14 -87.33 -2.87
C ALA A 111 20.69 -86.88 -3.12
N ALA A 112 19.80 -87.26 -2.20
CA ALA A 112 18.52 -86.61 -2.01
C ALA A 112 18.70 -85.57 -0.89
N SER A 113 18.37 -84.32 -1.17
CA SER A 113 18.32 -83.22 -0.20
C SER A 113 17.34 -82.14 -0.61
N ALA A 114 16.64 -81.56 0.37
CA ALA A 114 16.17 -80.19 0.26
C ALA A 114 17.28 -79.29 0.84
N THR A 115 17.60 -78.22 0.12
CA THR A 115 18.68 -77.30 0.47
C THR A 115 18.19 -75.88 0.29
N ALA A 116 18.22 -75.10 1.36
CA ALA A 116 18.04 -73.66 1.35
C ALA A 116 19.38 -73.01 1.73
N ASP A 117 19.90 -72.15 0.87
CA ASP A 117 21.12 -71.39 1.15
C ASP A 117 20.78 -69.90 1.03
N GLY A 118 20.96 -69.14 2.12
CA GLY A 118 20.84 -67.69 2.19
C GLY A 118 22.22 -67.03 2.19
N SER A 119 22.33 -65.90 1.51
CA SER A 119 23.55 -65.08 1.46
C SER A 119 23.16 -63.61 1.36
N THR A 120 23.69 -62.76 2.23
CA THR A 120 23.39 -61.32 2.27
C THR A 120 24.66 -60.50 2.48
N ALA A 121 24.59 -59.24 2.05
CA ALA A 121 25.49 -58.15 2.42
C ALA A 121 25.07 -57.51 3.77
N ALA A 122 23.75 -57.44 4.00
CA ALA A 122 23.13 -56.90 5.21
C ALA A 122 23.48 -57.66 6.51
N GLU A 123 23.18 -57.02 7.64
CA GLU A 123 23.56 -57.45 9.00
C GLU A 123 23.14 -58.87 9.42
N SER A 124 22.19 -59.53 8.73
CA SER A 124 21.85 -60.93 8.96
C SER A 124 21.66 -61.73 7.67
N ALA A 125 22.06 -63.01 7.70
CA ALA A 125 21.76 -64.02 6.70
C ALA A 125 21.19 -65.27 7.40
N ASP A 126 19.89 -65.51 7.25
CA ASP A 126 19.21 -66.68 7.80
C ASP A 126 18.71 -67.62 6.69
N ALA A 127 18.74 -68.93 6.96
CA ALA A 127 18.28 -69.95 6.03
C ALA A 127 17.67 -71.15 6.76
N THR A 128 16.50 -71.59 6.31
CA THR A 128 15.80 -72.77 6.85
C THR A 128 15.60 -73.81 5.75
N GLY A 129 16.23 -74.98 5.92
CA GLY A 129 16.12 -76.12 5.01
C GLY A 129 15.21 -77.20 5.59
N ARG A 130 13.95 -77.20 5.21
CA ARG A 130 12.88 -78.07 5.73
C ARG A 130 12.57 -79.24 4.78
N VAL A 131 12.11 -80.36 5.34
CA VAL A 131 11.55 -81.52 4.62
C VAL A 131 10.42 -82.13 5.45
N ASP A 132 9.18 -82.01 4.98
CA ASP A 132 8.01 -82.57 5.65
C ASP A 132 7.60 -83.94 5.06
N ASP A 133 6.81 -84.65 5.87
CA ASP A 133 6.18 -85.93 5.57
C ASP A 133 7.16 -86.98 4.98
N THR A 134 8.31 -87.08 5.64
CA THR A 134 9.48 -87.82 5.14
C THR A 134 9.37 -89.31 5.44
N SER A 135 9.30 -90.13 4.39
CA SER A 135 9.36 -91.60 4.47
C SER A 135 10.50 -92.17 3.61
N LEU A 136 11.59 -92.60 4.28
CA LEU A 136 12.81 -93.13 3.68
C LEU A 136 13.00 -94.62 4.03
N GLY A 137 12.76 -95.49 3.04
CA GLY A 137 12.92 -96.94 3.15
C GLY A 137 14.10 -97.46 2.34
N ILE A 138 15.12 -98.04 2.99
CA ILE A 138 16.24 -98.69 2.31
C ILE A 138 16.22 -100.19 2.58
N ASN A 139 15.88 -100.96 1.54
CA ASN A 139 15.75 -102.41 1.63
C ASN A 139 16.77 -103.10 0.71
N ILE A 140 17.59 -104.01 1.26
CA ILE A 140 18.56 -104.78 0.47
C ILE A 140 18.20 -106.28 0.57
N PRO A 141 17.27 -106.79 -0.29
CA PRO A 141 16.58 -108.06 -0.05
C PRO A 141 17.45 -109.32 0.03
N VAL A 142 18.71 -109.24 -0.44
CA VAL A 142 19.65 -110.37 -0.55
C VAL A 142 20.75 -110.33 0.51
N LEU A 143 21.00 -109.19 1.16
CA LEU A 143 22.10 -108.99 2.11
C LEU A 143 21.61 -108.56 3.50
N LEU A 144 20.79 -107.50 3.55
CA LEU A 144 20.29 -106.86 4.77
C LEU A 144 18.89 -106.31 4.49
N PRO A 145 17.82 -107.13 4.60
CA PRO A 145 16.46 -106.65 4.45
C PRO A 145 16.12 -105.68 5.59
N ASN A 146 15.36 -104.63 5.27
CA ASN A 146 15.00 -103.53 6.18
C ASN A 146 16.24 -102.89 6.85
N LEU A 147 17.20 -102.43 6.03
CA LEU A 147 18.47 -101.88 6.51
C LEU A 147 18.25 -100.58 7.29
N LEU A 148 17.43 -99.70 6.73
CA LEU A 148 17.01 -98.41 7.29
C LEU A 148 15.51 -98.25 6.97
N ASN A 149 14.73 -97.81 7.96
CA ASN A 149 13.47 -97.12 7.74
C ASN A 149 13.51 -95.83 8.59
N LEU A 150 13.07 -94.72 8.03
CA LEU A 150 12.87 -93.47 8.73
C LEU A 150 11.53 -92.91 8.29
N GLU A 151 10.65 -92.68 9.25
CA GLU A 151 9.40 -91.95 9.12
C GLU A 151 9.56 -90.69 10.01
N ALA A 152 9.29 -89.50 9.50
CA ALA A 152 9.38 -88.25 10.25
C ALA A 152 8.41 -87.21 9.68
N ASP A 153 7.63 -86.58 10.55
CA ASP A 153 6.63 -85.58 10.18
C ASP A 153 7.34 -84.32 9.62
N ALA A 154 8.46 -83.91 10.23
CA ALA A 154 9.32 -82.85 9.71
C ALA A 154 10.81 -83.06 10.04
N ILE A 155 11.69 -82.67 9.12
CA ILE A 155 13.15 -82.61 9.30
C ILE A 155 13.63 -81.23 8.86
N VAL A 156 13.95 -80.38 9.84
CA VAL A 156 14.31 -78.97 9.64
C VAL A 156 15.78 -78.75 10.00
N ALA A 157 16.54 -78.12 9.11
CA ALA A 157 17.83 -77.51 9.40
C ALA A 157 17.68 -75.99 9.41
N GLN A 158 18.38 -75.31 10.31
CA GLN A 158 18.48 -73.84 10.33
C GLN A 158 19.95 -73.44 10.38
N ALA A 159 20.31 -72.45 9.57
CA ALA A 159 21.62 -71.82 9.52
C ALA A 159 21.41 -70.31 9.61
N SER A 160 22.26 -69.62 10.36
CA SER A 160 22.10 -68.21 10.71
C SER A 160 23.47 -67.55 10.84
N ALA A 161 23.60 -66.32 10.36
CA ALA A 161 24.78 -65.49 10.46
C ALA A 161 24.34 -64.05 10.76
N VAL A 162 24.93 -63.39 11.76
CA VAL A 162 24.57 -62.01 12.15
C VAL A 162 25.83 -61.18 12.42
N CYS A 163 25.94 -59.95 11.91
CA CYS A 163 27.00 -59.01 12.27
C CYS A 163 26.84 -58.54 13.72
N VAL A 164 27.88 -58.69 14.54
CA VAL A 164 27.86 -58.22 15.94
C VAL A 164 29.25 -57.71 16.34
N ASN A 165 29.43 -56.38 16.38
CA ASN A 165 30.73 -55.69 16.53
C ASN A 165 31.71 -56.01 15.37
N ASN A 166 31.31 -55.68 14.14
CA ASN A 166 32.09 -55.79 12.90
C ASN A 166 32.64 -57.22 12.67
N ALA A 167 31.85 -58.23 13.05
CA ALA A 167 32.19 -59.64 12.93
C ALA A 167 30.95 -60.54 12.84
N ALA A 168 30.91 -61.43 11.85
CA ALA A 168 29.84 -62.40 11.67
C ALA A 168 29.81 -63.46 12.80
N GLN A 169 28.72 -63.53 13.54
CA GLN A 169 28.40 -64.59 14.48
C GLN A 169 27.52 -65.65 13.82
N LEU A 170 28.03 -66.88 13.77
CA LEU A 170 27.37 -67.98 13.07
C LEU A 170 26.66 -68.93 14.04
N SER A 171 25.38 -69.18 13.79
CA SER A 171 24.53 -70.05 14.59
C SER A 171 23.85 -71.12 13.70
N GLY A 172 23.46 -72.24 14.30
CA GLY A 172 22.92 -73.37 13.56
C GLY A 172 22.13 -74.33 14.44
N SER A 173 21.02 -74.81 13.89
CA SER A 173 19.97 -75.56 14.60
C SER A 173 19.44 -76.70 13.72
N SER A 174 18.82 -77.70 14.34
CA SER A 174 18.01 -78.67 13.60
C SER A 174 16.89 -79.20 14.48
N ASN A 175 15.71 -79.40 13.89
CA ASN A 175 14.54 -79.96 14.55
C ASN A 175 14.03 -81.20 13.79
N LEU A 176 13.73 -82.28 14.50
CA LEU A 176 13.34 -83.60 13.99
C LEU A 176 11.98 -84.00 14.61
N THR A 177 10.89 -83.54 14.00
CA THR A 177 9.50 -83.79 14.43
C THR A 177 9.03 -85.16 13.96
N GLY A 178 8.29 -85.89 14.81
CA GLY A 178 7.78 -87.24 14.51
C GLY A 178 8.83 -88.35 14.33
N ALA A 179 10.12 -88.02 14.33
CA ALA A 179 11.15 -88.84 13.69
C ALA A 179 11.41 -90.21 14.35
N ASN A 180 10.93 -91.27 13.70
CA ASN A 180 11.06 -92.67 14.08
C ASN A 180 12.06 -93.40 13.17
N LEU A 181 13.29 -93.56 13.65
CA LEU A 181 14.39 -94.19 12.94
C LEU A 181 14.56 -95.67 13.34
N VAL A 182 14.54 -96.58 12.38
CA VAL A 182 14.75 -98.02 12.57
C VAL A 182 15.91 -98.53 11.71
N LEU A 183 16.98 -98.98 12.34
CA LEU A 183 18.15 -99.56 11.68
C LEU A 183 18.20 -101.08 11.91
N GLN A 184 18.18 -101.87 10.83
CA GLN A 184 18.17 -103.35 10.87
C GLN A 184 17.09 -103.96 11.78
N GLY A 185 15.92 -103.32 11.86
CA GLY A 185 14.82 -103.73 12.74
C GLY A 185 15.00 -103.37 14.22
N VAL A 186 15.98 -102.53 14.56
CA VAL A 186 16.17 -101.95 15.90
C VAL A 186 15.87 -100.46 15.84
N ALA A 187 14.92 -99.99 16.66
CA ALA A 187 14.66 -98.56 16.81
C ALA A 187 15.90 -97.85 17.39
N VAL A 188 16.26 -96.72 16.78
CA VAL A 188 17.36 -95.86 17.19
C VAL A 188 16.76 -94.51 17.57
N PRO A 189 16.92 -94.06 18.84
CA PRO A 189 16.31 -92.81 19.27
C PRO A 189 16.97 -91.61 18.56
N LEU A 190 16.13 -90.79 17.93
CA LEU A 190 16.47 -89.43 17.54
C LEU A 190 16.03 -88.48 18.66
N ALA A 191 16.80 -87.42 18.89
CA ALA A 191 16.36 -86.29 19.70
C ALA A 191 15.74 -85.26 18.75
N ALA A 192 14.65 -84.60 19.15
CA ALA A 192 14.00 -83.57 18.34
C ALA A 192 15.00 -82.45 17.99
N ASN A 193 15.68 -81.88 18.99
CA ASN A 193 16.75 -80.89 18.79
C ASN A 193 18.12 -81.49 19.16
N PRO A 194 18.82 -82.17 18.23
CA PRO A 194 20.11 -82.76 18.50
C PRO A 194 21.21 -81.70 18.56
N ALA A 195 22.13 -81.84 19.51
CA ALA A 195 23.29 -80.95 19.62
C ALA A 195 24.17 -81.01 18.36
N PRO A 196 24.93 -79.95 18.03
CA PRO A 196 25.76 -79.90 16.83
C PRO A 196 26.68 -81.12 16.67
N ASN A 197 26.71 -81.67 15.46
CA ASN A 197 27.50 -82.81 15.01
C ASN A 197 27.22 -84.13 15.78
N THR A 198 25.99 -84.35 16.25
CA THR A 198 25.59 -85.55 17.01
C THR A 198 25.61 -86.82 16.14
N VAL A 199 26.50 -87.76 16.43
CA VAL A 199 26.53 -89.08 15.76
C VAL A 199 25.46 -90.00 16.34
N VAL A 200 24.32 -90.10 15.65
CA VAL A 200 23.16 -90.93 16.01
C VAL A 200 23.48 -92.43 15.91
N ALA A 201 24.15 -92.85 14.84
CA ALA A 201 24.48 -94.26 14.60
C ALA A 201 25.79 -94.44 13.83
N ASN A 202 26.53 -95.51 14.13
CA ASN A 202 27.70 -95.92 13.36
C ASN A 202 27.88 -97.45 13.41
N VAL A 203 27.40 -98.14 12.37
CA VAL A 203 27.33 -99.60 12.32
C VAL A 203 28.52 -100.16 11.52
N LEU A 204 29.65 -100.38 12.20
CA LEU A 204 30.85 -101.07 11.67
C LEU A 204 31.33 -100.57 10.29
N GLY A 205 31.18 -99.27 10.01
CA GLY A 205 31.56 -98.67 8.72
C GLY A 205 30.61 -98.96 7.55
N VAL A 206 29.40 -99.49 7.82
CA VAL A 206 28.36 -99.79 6.82
C VAL A 206 27.31 -98.67 6.72
N VAL A 207 26.95 -98.07 7.86
CA VAL A 207 26.05 -96.90 7.96
C VAL A 207 26.60 -95.96 9.04
N ARG A 208 26.74 -94.66 8.74
CA ARG A 208 26.99 -93.59 9.72
C ARG A 208 25.87 -92.56 9.59
N ILE A 209 25.20 -92.23 10.70
CA ILE A 209 24.18 -91.18 10.76
C ILE A 209 24.68 -90.09 11.70
N VAL A 210 24.63 -88.84 11.24
CA VAL A 210 24.88 -87.63 12.02
C VAL A 210 23.63 -86.76 11.94
N ALA A 211 23.15 -86.27 13.07
CA ALA A 211 22.12 -85.26 13.12
C ALA A 211 22.75 -83.89 13.48
N ASN A 212 22.19 -82.82 12.93
CA ASN A 212 22.71 -81.46 13.04
C ASN A 212 24.22 -81.38 12.67
N GLU A 213 24.63 -81.96 11.52
CA GLU A 213 26.03 -81.90 11.05
C GLU A 213 26.34 -80.48 10.55
N GLN A 214 27.06 -79.70 11.37
CA GLN A 214 27.42 -78.30 11.09
C GLN A 214 28.84 -78.19 10.55
N VAL A 215 29.00 -77.44 9.46
CA VAL A 215 30.26 -77.19 8.76
C VAL A 215 30.43 -75.68 8.59
N VAL A 216 31.40 -75.09 9.30
CA VAL A 216 31.69 -73.65 9.30
C VAL A 216 32.96 -73.37 8.48
N SER A 217 32.96 -72.29 7.69
CA SER A 217 34.10 -71.83 6.90
C SER A 217 34.01 -70.32 6.61
N GLY A 218 34.84 -69.50 7.27
CA GLY A 218 34.75 -68.04 7.14
C GLY A 218 33.46 -67.51 7.76
N ASN A 219 32.81 -66.54 7.11
CA ASN A 219 31.49 -66.02 7.47
C ASN A 219 30.33 -66.93 6.99
N SER A 220 30.60 -68.20 6.70
CA SER A 220 29.62 -69.15 6.18
C SER A 220 29.45 -70.37 7.09
N ILE A 221 28.21 -70.78 7.34
CA ILE A 221 27.83 -72.00 8.04
C ILE A 221 26.83 -72.81 7.22
N ARG A 222 27.11 -74.12 7.04
CA ARG A 222 26.16 -75.10 6.49
C ARG A 222 25.75 -76.09 7.57
N VAL A 223 24.45 -76.33 7.68
CA VAL A 223 23.82 -77.20 8.69
C VAL A 223 23.00 -78.27 8.01
N ASN A 224 23.31 -79.55 8.27
CA ASN A 224 22.55 -80.69 7.77
C ASN A 224 21.77 -81.35 8.92
N ALA A 225 20.44 -81.31 8.90
CA ALA A 225 19.61 -81.84 9.98
C ALA A 225 19.78 -83.34 10.19
N LEU A 226 19.86 -84.12 9.10
CA LEU A 226 20.22 -85.54 9.17
C LEU A 226 21.05 -86.00 7.96
N HIS A 227 22.32 -86.30 8.18
CA HIS A 227 23.26 -86.83 7.19
C HIS A 227 23.51 -88.33 7.41
N ILE A 228 23.02 -89.17 6.50
CA ILE A 228 23.15 -90.64 6.48
C ILE A 228 24.14 -91.05 5.39
N ARG A 229 25.29 -91.61 5.81
CA ARG A 229 26.34 -92.12 4.91
C ARG A 229 26.31 -93.65 4.86
N LEU A 230 26.17 -94.20 3.67
CA LEU A 230 26.14 -95.64 3.39
C LEU A 230 27.46 -96.10 2.77
N ASN A 231 28.03 -97.19 3.27
CA ASN A 231 29.25 -97.81 2.73
C ASN A 231 29.19 -99.34 2.90
N VAL A 232 28.34 -99.99 2.11
CA VAL A 232 28.11 -101.43 2.19
C VAL A 232 29.24 -102.17 1.48
N LEU A 233 30.34 -102.41 2.19
CA LEU A 233 31.50 -103.23 1.76
C LEU A 233 32.10 -102.80 0.41
N GLY A 234 32.01 -101.51 0.05
CA GLY A 234 32.49 -100.97 -1.23
C GLY A 234 31.68 -101.41 -2.47
N VAL A 235 30.45 -101.91 -2.28
CA VAL A 235 29.52 -102.30 -3.36
C VAL A 235 28.36 -101.30 -3.50
N LEU A 236 27.97 -100.66 -2.41
CA LEU A 236 27.01 -99.55 -2.39
C LEU A 236 27.60 -98.42 -1.54
N THR A 237 27.74 -97.23 -2.14
CA THR A 237 28.11 -95.99 -1.48
C THR A 237 27.05 -94.94 -1.79
N GLY A 238 26.80 -94.03 -0.87
CA GLY A 238 25.84 -92.94 -1.06
C GLY A 238 25.66 -92.15 0.22
N ASP A 239 25.51 -90.84 0.08
CA ASP A 239 25.21 -89.92 1.17
C ASP A 239 23.77 -89.40 0.94
N ILE A 240 22.96 -89.41 1.99
CA ILE A 240 21.57 -88.92 2.00
C ILE A 240 21.50 -87.81 3.05
N ILE A 241 20.99 -86.64 2.68
CA ILE A 241 20.99 -85.44 3.53
C ILE A 241 19.55 -84.94 3.59
N LEU A 242 18.91 -85.10 4.74
CA LEU A 242 17.53 -84.65 4.96
C LEU A 242 17.59 -83.35 5.78
N GLY A 243 17.01 -82.27 5.24
CA GLY A 243 17.16 -80.90 5.73
C GLY A 243 18.59 -80.37 5.61
N SER A 244 18.83 -79.38 4.74
CA SER A 244 20.10 -78.65 4.67
C SER A 244 19.86 -77.16 4.59
N ALA A 245 20.46 -76.40 5.51
CA ALA A 245 20.48 -74.95 5.50
C ALA A 245 21.92 -74.44 5.31
N GLY A 246 22.10 -73.30 4.66
CA GLY A 246 23.38 -72.60 4.56
C GLY A 246 23.19 -71.10 4.73
N ALA A 247 23.97 -70.46 5.60
CA ALA A 247 23.99 -69.01 5.78
C ALA A 247 25.40 -68.48 5.49
N THR A 248 25.50 -67.38 4.76
CA THR A 248 26.77 -66.70 4.43
C THR A 248 26.57 -65.19 4.49
N LEU A 249 27.52 -64.47 5.08
CA LEU A 249 27.40 -63.02 5.27
C LEU A 249 28.67 -62.31 4.79
N ASP A 250 28.54 -61.50 3.75
CA ASP A 250 29.63 -60.87 2.98
C ASP A 250 29.62 -59.33 3.16
N GLY A 251 29.60 -58.84 4.40
CA GLY A 251 29.65 -57.40 4.72
C GLY A 251 29.46 -57.16 6.23
N CYS A 252 30.54 -56.87 6.97
CA CYS A 252 30.46 -56.35 8.36
C CYS A 252 31.61 -55.38 8.64
N GLU A 253 32.25 -54.82 7.61
CA GLU A 253 33.26 -53.77 7.79
C GLU A 253 32.49 -52.46 7.60
N ASP A 254 32.34 -51.71 8.68
CA ASP A 254 32.02 -50.28 8.73
C ASP A 254 33.37 -49.62 9.10
N SER A 255 33.80 -48.63 8.30
CA SER A 255 35.19 -48.13 8.28
C SER A 255 35.39 -46.79 8.97
N ASP A 256 34.33 -46.01 9.12
CA ASP A 256 34.36 -44.67 9.70
C ASP A 256 33.48 -44.54 10.96
N GLY A 257 32.55 -45.48 11.18
CA GLY A 257 31.82 -45.71 12.42
C GLY A 257 30.45 -45.05 12.47
N ASP A 258 29.82 -44.80 11.32
CA ASP A 258 28.58 -44.02 11.20
C ASP A 258 27.30 -44.86 11.47
N GLY A 259 27.36 -46.16 11.19
CA GLY A 259 26.25 -47.12 11.32
C GLY A 259 25.99 -47.95 10.06
N THR A 260 26.51 -47.52 8.92
CA THR A 260 26.29 -48.12 7.60
C THR A 260 27.45 -49.04 7.21
N PRO A 261 27.21 -50.31 6.82
CA PRO A 261 28.26 -51.18 6.31
C PRO A 261 28.81 -50.71 4.95
N ASN A 262 30.15 -50.71 4.78
CA ASN A 262 30.91 -50.27 3.59
C ASN A 262 30.41 -50.71 2.21
N ASP A 263 29.58 -51.76 2.14
CA ASP A 263 29.07 -52.38 0.92
C ASP A 263 27.64 -51.96 0.55
N ILE A 264 26.97 -51.20 1.42
CA ILE A 264 25.75 -50.42 1.13
C ILE A 264 25.89 -48.93 1.45
N ASP A 265 27.01 -48.55 2.07
CA ASP A 265 27.41 -47.17 2.37
C ASP A 265 27.81 -46.40 1.09
N ASN A 266 27.17 -45.26 0.84
CA ASN A 266 27.47 -44.37 -0.29
C ASN A 266 28.68 -43.43 0.00
N CYS A 267 29.13 -43.31 1.25
CA CYS A 267 30.40 -42.69 1.63
C CYS A 267 31.30 -43.55 2.55
N PRO A 268 31.85 -44.70 2.08
CA PRO A 268 32.61 -45.72 2.87
C PRO A 268 33.84 -45.33 3.70
N LEU A 269 34.14 -44.04 3.84
CA LEU A 269 35.28 -43.44 4.54
C LEU A 269 34.94 -42.09 5.22
N ILE A 270 33.73 -41.55 5.06
CA ILE A 270 33.27 -40.26 5.60
C ILE A 270 31.87 -40.47 6.21
N PRO A 271 31.70 -40.37 7.55
CA PRO A 271 30.44 -40.67 8.21
C PRO A 271 29.25 -39.85 7.70
N ASN A 272 28.24 -40.51 7.14
CA ASN A 272 26.96 -39.92 6.74
C ASN A 272 25.78 -40.89 7.05
N PRO A 273 25.36 -41.01 8.32
CA PRO A 273 24.34 -41.99 8.74
C PRO A 273 22.98 -41.87 8.03
N GLY A 274 22.68 -40.71 7.44
CA GLY A 274 21.46 -40.46 6.67
C GLY A 274 21.53 -40.91 5.21
N GLN A 275 22.73 -41.21 4.68
CA GLN A 275 22.94 -41.73 3.33
C GLN A 275 22.26 -40.91 2.22
N GLN A 276 22.22 -39.58 2.38
CA GLN A 276 21.80 -38.64 1.34
C GLN A 276 22.64 -38.83 0.07
N ASP A 277 21.98 -38.69 -1.09
CA ASP A 277 22.40 -39.04 -2.46
C ASP A 277 21.49 -38.22 -3.40
N SER A 278 21.71 -36.90 -3.42
CA SER A 278 20.75 -35.91 -3.97
C SER A 278 20.55 -36.07 -5.49
N ASP A 279 21.55 -36.53 -6.22
CA ASP A 279 21.49 -36.83 -7.65
C ASP A 279 21.11 -38.30 -8.01
N GLY A 280 21.22 -39.23 -7.05
CA GLY A 280 21.01 -40.65 -7.23
C GLY A 280 22.12 -41.39 -8.02
N ASP A 281 23.35 -40.86 -8.06
CA ASP A 281 24.54 -41.48 -8.66
C ASP A 281 25.01 -42.71 -7.85
N GLY A 282 24.81 -42.68 -6.52
CA GLY A 282 25.28 -43.70 -5.59
C GLY A 282 26.61 -43.37 -4.90
N ILE A 283 27.06 -42.12 -4.99
CA ILE A 283 27.99 -41.46 -4.08
C ILE A 283 27.13 -40.57 -3.17
N GLY A 284 27.44 -40.48 -1.87
CA GLY A 284 26.67 -39.63 -0.98
C GLY A 284 27.18 -38.19 -0.94
N ASP A 285 26.30 -37.23 -0.71
CA ASP A 285 26.60 -35.78 -0.69
C ASP A 285 27.79 -35.44 0.22
N ALA A 286 27.94 -36.16 1.34
CA ALA A 286 29.06 -36.00 2.28
C ALA A 286 30.46 -36.35 1.71
N CYS A 287 30.53 -36.96 0.53
CA CYS A 287 31.75 -37.39 -0.12
C CYS A 287 31.77 -37.25 -1.65
N ASP A 288 30.76 -36.63 -2.26
CA ASP A 288 30.89 -36.07 -3.61
C ASP A 288 31.67 -34.73 -3.57
N ASP A 289 32.01 -34.21 -4.75
CA ASP A 289 32.54 -32.86 -4.96
C ASP A 289 31.49 -31.96 -5.68
N ASP A 290 30.32 -32.49 -6.10
CA ASP A 290 29.25 -31.90 -6.95
C ASP A 290 27.93 -32.68 -6.68
N GLY A 291 27.26 -32.40 -5.54
CA GLY A 291 26.27 -33.28 -4.88
C GLY A 291 24.92 -33.50 -5.59
N ASP A 292 24.51 -32.58 -6.46
CA ASP A 292 23.30 -32.70 -7.29
C ASP A 292 23.61 -32.94 -8.80
N ASN A 293 24.90 -32.98 -9.15
CA ASN A 293 25.45 -33.20 -10.48
C ASN A 293 25.02 -32.17 -11.55
N ASP A 294 24.72 -30.93 -11.13
CA ASP A 294 24.37 -29.84 -12.03
C ASP A 294 25.59 -29.34 -12.87
N GLY A 295 26.80 -29.54 -12.34
CA GLY A 295 28.09 -29.13 -12.90
C GLY A 295 28.83 -28.00 -12.18
N VAL A 296 28.31 -27.51 -11.05
CA VAL A 296 28.93 -26.58 -10.09
C VAL A 296 29.37 -27.40 -8.86
N PRO A 297 30.63 -27.27 -8.38
CA PRO A 297 31.08 -28.02 -7.20
C PRO A 297 30.59 -27.36 -5.89
N ASP A 298 30.13 -28.14 -4.90
CA ASP A 298 29.50 -27.71 -3.62
C ASP A 298 30.15 -26.51 -2.90
N GLY A 299 31.46 -26.32 -3.07
CA GLY A 299 32.23 -25.26 -2.42
C GLY A 299 32.28 -23.93 -3.17
N ASP A 300 31.77 -23.90 -4.41
CA ASP A 300 31.54 -22.73 -5.25
C ASP A 300 30.04 -22.64 -5.64
N ASP A 301 29.17 -23.46 -5.01
CA ASP A 301 27.73 -23.64 -5.27
C ASP A 301 26.88 -22.98 -4.19
N ASN A 302 25.81 -22.29 -4.56
CA ASN A 302 24.85 -21.70 -3.63
C ASN A 302 23.61 -22.55 -3.33
N CYS A 303 23.34 -23.62 -4.10
CA CYS A 303 22.33 -24.63 -3.78
C CYS A 303 22.90 -26.08 -3.86
N PRO A 304 23.85 -26.50 -2.98
CA PRO A 304 24.63 -27.75 -3.12
C PRO A 304 23.87 -29.09 -3.07
N ALA A 305 22.54 -29.08 -3.09
CA ALA A 305 21.66 -30.24 -3.14
C ALA A 305 20.46 -30.06 -4.09
N ILE A 306 20.33 -28.91 -4.78
CA ILE A 306 19.23 -28.57 -5.68
C ILE A 306 19.77 -27.90 -6.95
N ALA A 307 19.88 -28.69 -8.01
CA ALA A 307 20.56 -28.34 -9.25
C ALA A 307 20.11 -27.01 -9.89
N ASN A 308 20.95 -25.97 -9.77
CA ASN A 308 20.76 -24.62 -10.32
C ASN A 308 21.98 -24.11 -11.16
N PRO A 309 22.20 -24.64 -12.40
CA PRO A 309 23.46 -24.43 -13.13
C PRO A 309 23.80 -23.01 -13.58
N ASP A 310 22.87 -22.08 -13.41
CA ASP A 310 23.00 -20.64 -13.61
C ASP A 310 23.47 -19.88 -12.37
N GLN A 311 23.27 -20.42 -11.17
CA GLN A 311 23.70 -19.85 -9.88
C GLN A 311 23.19 -18.42 -9.72
N SER A 312 21.87 -18.27 -9.84
CA SER A 312 21.19 -17.04 -9.44
C SER A 312 21.05 -16.99 -7.92
N ASP A 313 21.01 -15.76 -7.42
CA ASP A 313 21.32 -15.28 -6.07
C ASP A 313 20.84 -13.81 -6.12
N THR A 314 19.52 -13.63 -6.08
CA THR A 314 18.89 -12.35 -6.45
C THR A 314 19.09 -11.27 -5.36
N ASP A 315 18.97 -11.63 -4.08
CA ASP A 315 19.28 -10.75 -2.93
C ASP A 315 20.81 -10.58 -2.65
N GLY A 316 21.60 -11.64 -2.86
CA GLY A 316 23.04 -11.67 -2.59
C GLY A 316 23.46 -12.20 -1.20
N ASP A 317 22.58 -12.88 -0.46
CA ASP A 317 22.82 -13.57 0.82
C ASP A 317 23.87 -14.69 0.67
N GLY A 318 23.79 -15.45 -0.43
CA GLY A 318 24.65 -16.59 -0.74
C GLY A 318 24.01 -17.98 -0.63
N LEU A 319 22.70 -18.05 -0.35
CA LEU A 319 21.78 -19.04 -0.91
C LEU A 319 21.52 -18.71 -2.39
N GLY A 320 20.50 -19.32 -3.01
CA GLY A 320 20.18 -19.04 -4.41
C GLY A 320 18.78 -19.49 -4.77
N ASP A 321 18.26 -18.91 -5.86
CA ASP A 321 16.84 -18.92 -6.27
C ASP A 321 16.16 -20.31 -6.45
N ALA A 322 16.90 -21.40 -6.29
CA ALA A 322 16.37 -22.76 -6.37
C ALA A 322 16.24 -23.45 -5.00
N CYS A 323 16.77 -22.82 -3.95
CA CYS A 323 16.86 -23.32 -2.58
C CYS A 323 16.70 -22.23 -1.51
N ASP A 324 16.42 -21.00 -1.92
CA ASP A 324 15.81 -19.99 -1.07
C ASP A 324 14.28 -20.12 -1.08
N ASN A 325 13.62 -19.38 -0.21
CA ASN A 325 12.16 -19.22 -0.16
C ASN A 325 11.71 -17.75 -0.31
N ASP A 326 12.64 -16.80 -0.19
CA ASP A 326 12.49 -15.34 -0.35
C ASP A 326 13.64 -14.92 -1.29
N ASP A 327 13.43 -15.07 -2.60
CA ASP A 327 14.49 -14.99 -3.62
C ASP A 327 15.22 -13.63 -3.65
N ASP A 328 14.56 -12.54 -3.22
CA ASP A 328 15.09 -11.17 -3.30
C ASP A 328 15.29 -10.43 -1.96
N GLY A 329 14.93 -11.08 -0.86
CA GLY A 329 15.32 -10.73 0.51
C GLY A 329 14.51 -9.59 1.11
N ASP A 330 13.23 -9.47 0.73
CA ASP A 330 12.36 -8.37 1.12
C ASP A 330 11.56 -8.64 2.41
N GLY A 331 11.31 -9.92 2.71
CA GLY A 331 10.58 -10.39 3.88
C GLY A 331 9.34 -11.25 3.59
N GLU A 332 8.88 -11.36 2.34
CA GLU A 332 7.77 -12.21 1.91
C GLU A 332 8.26 -13.48 1.18
N ASP A 333 7.64 -14.64 1.46
CA ASP A 333 8.00 -15.90 0.78
C ASP A 333 7.47 -15.91 -0.68
N ASP A 334 8.22 -16.44 -1.65
CA ASP A 334 7.91 -16.55 -3.10
C ASP A 334 6.49 -17.07 -3.44
N GLY A 335 5.88 -17.82 -2.51
CA GLY A 335 4.55 -18.41 -2.65
C GLY A 335 3.40 -17.43 -2.36
N GLY A 336 3.69 -16.34 -1.65
CA GLY A 336 2.80 -15.22 -1.36
C GLY A 336 3.19 -13.94 -2.10
N ASP A 337 4.48 -13.77 -2.40
CA ASP A 337 5.03 -12.59 -3.07
C ASP A 337 4.48 -12.39 -4.50
N ASN A 338 4.00 -11.17 -4.78
CA ASN A 338 3.53 -10.75 -6.09
C ASN A 338 4.64 -10.26 -7.04
N CYS A 339 5.88 -10.11 -6.55
CA CYS A 339 7.10 -9.86 -7.32
C CYS A 339 8.34 -10.69 -6.87
N PRO A 340 8.34 -12.05 -6.98
CA PRO A 340 9.39 -12.99 -6.47
C PRO A 340 10.85 -12.86 -6.95
N LEU A 341 11.24 -11.73 -7.55
CA LEU A 341 12.60 -11.41 -8.00
C LEU A 341 12.88 -9.88 -7.96
N VAL A 342 11.98 -9.06 -7.39
CA VAL A 342 12.03 -7.59 -7.32
C VAL A 342 11.40 -7.02 -6.02
N ALA A 343 12.09 -7.22 -4.89
CA ALA A 343 11.82 -6.69 -3.55
C ALA A 343 10.86 -5.49 -3.43
N ASN A 344 9.66 -5.76 -2.91
CA ASN A 344 8.56 -4.86 -2.62
C ASN A 344 7.80 -5.28 -1.32
N PRO A 345 8.36 -5.01 -0.13
CA PRO A 345 7.79 -5.47 1.16
C PRO A 345 6.41 -4.91 1.52
N ASP A 346 5.84 -4.05 0.69
CA ASP A 346 4.50 -3.49 0.80
C ASP A 346 3.46 -4.23 -0.07
N GLN A 347 3.91 -5.14 -0.94
CA GLN A 347 3.08 -6.05 -1.76
C GLN A 347 1.93 -5.31 -2.50
N ILE A 348 2.21 -4.09 -2.95
CA ILE A 348 1.25 -3.27 -3.68
C ILE A 348 0.98 -3.90 -5.05
N ASP A 349 -0.30 -4.02 -5.38
CA ASP A 349 -0.90 -4.52 -6.63
C ASP A 349 -2.08 -3.59 -6.93
N SER A 350 -1.80 -2.53 -7.69
CA SER A 350 -2.72 -1.40 -7.88
C SER A 350 -3.98 -1.76 -8.70
N ASP A 351 -3.92 -2.78 -9.56
CA ASP A 351 -5.04 -3.23 -10.39
C ASP A 351 -5.72 -4.54 -9.93
N GLY A 352 -5.04 -5.36 -9.11
CA GLY A 352 -5.51 -6.63 -8.56
C GLY A 352 -5.36 -7.85 -9.49
N ASP A 353 -4.41 -7.83 -10.43
CA ASP A 353 -4.06 -8.90 -11.37
C ASP A 353 -3.25 -10.04 -10.70
N GLY A 354 -2.49 -9.71 -9.64
CA GLY A 354 -1.60 -10.62 -8.92
C GLY A 354 -0.13 -10.54 -9.36
N VAL A 355 0.27 -9.43 -9.99
CA VAL A 355 1.65 -8.97 -10.21
C VAL A 355 1.77 -7.65 -9.45
N GLY A 356 2.87 -7.43 -8.73
CA GLY A 356 3.05 -6.18 -7.99
C GLY A 356 3.60 -5.03 -8.83
N ASP A 357 3.30 -3.79 -8.43
CA ASP A 357 3.72 -2.54 -9.09
C ASP A 357 5.27 -2.44 -9.24
N ALA A 358 6.03 -3.18 -8.44
CA ALA A 358 7.49 -3.21 -8.55
C ALA A 358 8.00 -4.02 -9.76
N CYS A 359 7.17 -4.88 -10.35
CA CYS A 359 7.53 -5.81 -11.41
C CYS A 359 6.54 -5.94 -12.57
N ASP A 360 5.44 -5.18 -12.59
CA ASP A 360 4.65 -4.97 -13.82
C ASP A 360 5.34 -3.94 -14.77
N ASP A 361 4.77 -3.78 -15.96
CA ASP A 361 5.09 -2.76 -16.98
C ASP A 361 3.85 -1.84 -17.25
N ASP A 362 2.70 -2.02 -16.56
CA ASP A 362 1.38 -1.37 -16.81
C ASP A 362 0.52 -1.41 -15.49
N ASP A 363 0.97 -0.76 -14.41
CA ASP A 363 0.50 -0.93 -12.99
C ASP A 363 -1.02 -0.75 -12.74
N ASP A 364 -1.77 -0.11 -13.65
CA ASP A 364 -3.23 0.09 -13.55
C ASP A 364 -4.05 -0.71 -14.61
N ASN A 365 -3.37 -1.46 -15.47
CA ASN A 365 -3.87 -2.25 -16.59
C ASN A 365 -4.78 -1.50 -17.59
N ASP A 366 -4.64 -0.18 -17.74
CA ASP A 366 -5.40 0.58 -18.75
C ASP A 366 -4.98 0.25 -20.19
N GLY A 367 -3.72 -0.17 -20.35
CA GLY A 367 -3.07 -0.47 -21.62
C GLY A 367 -2.06 0.59 -22.11
N VAL A 368 -1.60 1.45 -21.22
CA VAL A 368 -0.47 2.39 -21.40
C VAL A 368 0.62 2.03 -20.38
N PRO A 369 1.83 1.63 -20.83
CA PRO A 369 2.91 1.29 -19.90
C PRO A 369 3.43 2.48 -19.11
N ASP A 370 3.67 2.34 -17.80
CA ASP A 370 4.07 3.41 -16.85
C ASP A 370 5.21 4.32 -17.33
N GLY A 371 6.17 3.77 -18.08
CA GLY A 371 7.27 4.54 -18.67
C GLY A 371 6.88 5.52 -19.80
N ASP A 372 5.65 5.42 -20.32
CA ASP A 372 4.99 6.33 -21.26
C ASP A 372 3.67 6.90 -20.66
N ASP A 373 3.32 6.58 -19.40
CA ASP A 373 2.08 6.99 -18.70
C ASP A 373 2.23 8.30 -17.90
N VAL A 374 1.13 9.04 -17.73
CA VAL A 374 1.02 10.25 -16.89
C VAL A 374 0.32 9.99 -15.54
N CYS A 375 -0.41 8.89 -15.40
CA CYS A 375 -1.04 8.40 -14.18
C CYS A 375 -0.81 6.89 -13.96
N PRO A 376 0.44 6.43 -13.73
CA PRO A 376 0.80 5.01 -13.61
C PRO A 376 -0.13 4.13 -12.76
N LEU A 377 -0.68 4.67 -11.67
CA LEU A 377 -1.49 3.92 -10.70
C LEU A 377 -3.00 4.18 -10.84
N VAL A 378 -3.45 4.96 -11.84
CA VAL A 378 -4.84 5.45 -11.96
C VAL A 378 -5.32 5.54 -13.41
N SER A 379 -6.02 4.49 -13.83
CA SER A 379 -6.49 4.24 -15.21
C SER A 379 -7.01 5.46 -16.00
N ASP A 380 -6.16 6.02 -16.87
CA ASP A 380 -6.52 6.98 -17.92
C ASP A 380 -6.08 6.56 -19.35
N PRO A 381 -6.91 5.76 -20.05
CA PRO A 381 -6.63 5.34 -21.43
C PRO A 381 -6.57 6.47 -22.47
N ASN A 382 -6.76 7.73 -22.08
CA ASN A 382 -6.74 8.90 -22.96
C ASN A 382 -5.50 9.76 -22.78
N GLN A 383 -4.81 9.66 -21.64
CA GLN A 383 -3.57 10.34 -21.30
C GLN A 383 -3.74 11.86 -21.45
N ILE A 384 -4.67 12.42 -20.65
CA ILE A 384 -4.92 13.85 -20.56
C ILE A 384 -3.99 14.42 -19.48
N ASP A 385 -3.35 15.52 -19.85
CA ASP A 385 -2.30 16.25 -19.13
C ASP A 385 -2.50 17.71 -19.58
N THR A 386 -3.30 18.45 -18.79
CA THR A 386 -3.85 19.75 -19.17
C THR A 386 -2.80 20.87 -19.08
N ASP A 387 -1.93 20.86 -18.07
CA ASP A 387 -0.85 21.85 -17.89
C ASP A 387 0.45 21.51 -18.67
N GLY A 388 0.76 20.21 -18.82
CA GLY A 388 1.95 19.70 -19.49
C GLY A 388 3.16 19.37 -18.60
N ASP A 389 2.99 19.19 -17.28
CA ASP A 389 4.08 18.87 -16.34
C ASP A 389 4.51 17.40 -16.38
N GLY A 390 3.59 16.50 -16.73
CA GLY A 390 3.80 15.05 -16.85
C GLY A 390 3.02 14.19 -15.85
N THR A 391 2.26 14.81 -14.94
CA THR A 391 1.14 14.21 -14.21
C THR A 391 -0.13 14.34 -15.09
N GLY A 392 -1.12 13.47 -14.92
CA GLY A 392 -2.35 13.51 -15.73
C GLY A 392 -3.60 13.89 -14.95
N ASP A 393 -4.61 14.43 -15.64
CA ASP A 393 -5.91 14.91 -15.12
C ASP A 393 -6.73 13.86 -14.31
N ALA A 394 -6.26 12.61 -14.24
CA ALA A 394 -6.89 11.54 -13.46
C ALA A 394 -6.24 11.31 -12.08
N CYS A 395 -5.04 11.88 -11.87
CA CYS A 395 -4.19 11.68 -10.70
C CYS A 395 -3.45 12.95 -10.25
N ASP A 396 -3.72 14.10 -10.88
CA ASP A 396 -3.37 15.41 -10.36
C ASP A 396 -4.48 15.92 -9.41
N ASP A 397 -4.11 16.82 -8.51
CA ASP A 397 -5.03 17.53 -7.61
C ASP A 397 -5.24 19.01 -8.05
N ASP A 398 -4.48 19.49 -9.04
CA ASP A 398 -4.44 20.86 -9.59
C ASP A 398 -4.18 20.78 -11.12
N ASP A 399 -5.21 20.39 -11.89
CA ASP A 399 -5.14 19.96 -13.31
C ASP A 399 -4.51 20.98 -14.28
N ASP A 400 -4.43 22.26 -13.90
CA ASP A 400 -3.80 23.32 -14.69
C ASP A 400 -2.64 24.06 -14.00
N ASN A 401 -2.27 23.59 -12.81
CA ASN A 401 -1.06 23.92 -12.05
C ASN A 401 -0.94 25.41 -11.69
N ASP A 402 -2.06 26.02 -11.30
CA ASP A 402 -2.18 27.43 -10.95
C ASP A 402 -1.92 27.72 -9.45
N GLY A 403 -2.08 26.68 -8.61
CA GLY A 403 -1.95 26.73 -7.16
C GLY A 403 -3.27 26.62 -6.38
N VAL A 404 -4.40 26.34 -7.04
CA VAL A 404 -5.71 26.08 -6.43
C VAL A 404 -6.18 24.66 -6.77
N PRO A 405 -6.42 23.77 -5.79
CA PRO A 405 -6.83 22.40 -6.08
C PRO A 405 -8.22 22.30 -6.74
N ASP A 406 -8.41 21.33 -7.63
CA ASP A 406 -9.61 21.00 -8.40
C ASP A 406 -10.94 21.05 -7.63
N GLY A 407 -10.91 20.67 -6.35
CA GLY A 407 -12.09 20.64 -5.48
C GLY A 407 -12.57 22.01 -5.00
N ASP A 408 -11.68 23.00 -5.00
CA ASP A 408 -11.90 24.39 -4.60
C ASP A 408 -11.79 25.37 -5.81
N ASP A 409 -11.26 24.91 -6.95
CA ASP A 409 -11.12 25.70 -8.18
C ASP A 409 -12.44 25.86 -8.96
N ASN A 410 -12.75 27.09 -9.35
CA ASN A 410 -13.90 27.44 -10.20
C ASN A 410 -13.60 27.37 -11.72
N CYS A 411 -12.35 27.14 -12.14
CA CYS A 411 -11.94 26.79 -13.50
C CYS A 411 -10.90 25.64 -13.60
N PRO A 412 -11.19 24.39 -13.17
CA PRO A 412 -10.24 23.24 -13.07
C PRO A 412 -9.50 22.77 -14.34
N PHE A 413 -9.52 23.51 -15.44
CA PHE A 413 -8.77 23.21 -16.65
C PHE A 413 -8.27 24.50 -17.36
N THR A 414 -8.30 25.67 -16.69
CA THR A 414 -7.88 26.98 -17.22
C THR A 414 -7.43 27.97 -16.12
N ALA A 415 -6.17 27.80 -15.69
CA ALA A 415 -5.43 28.59 -14.71
C ALA A 415 -5.89 30.03 -14.48
N ASN A 416 -6.46 30.26 -13.30
CA ASN A 416 -6.95 31.52 -12.75
C ASN A 416 -6.68 31.64 -11.22
N PRO A 417 -5.41 31.83 -10.76
CA PRO A 417 -5.07 31.77 -9.32
C PRO A 417 -5.73 32.83 -8.42
N GLY A 418 -6.45 33.78 -9.00
CA GLY A 418 -7.24 34.79 -8.31
C GLY A 418 -8.68 34.35 -8.03
N GLN A 419 -9.14 33.25 -8.65
CA GLN A 419 -10.47 32.65 -8.48
C GLN A 419 -11.62 33.65 -8.70
N GLU A 420 -11.44 34.60 -9.62
CA GLU A 420 -12.43 35.63 -9.92
C GLU A 420 -13.73 35.04 -10.53
N ASP A 421 -14.86 35.30 -9.88
CA ASP A 421 -16.24 34.85 -10.20
C ASP A 421 -17.20 36.01 -9.88
N ASP A 422 -17.34 36.96 -10.83
CA ASP A 422 -18.00 38.26 -10.58
C ASP A 422 -19.53 38.13 -10.49
N ASP A 423 -20.14 37.11 -11.11
CA ASP A 423 -21.57 36.82 -10.99
C ASP A 423 -21.91 35.84 -9.83
N SER A 424 -20.87 35.23 -9.22
CA SER A 424 -20.91 34.27 -8.12
C SER A 424 -21.70 32.98 -8.43
N ASN A 425 -21.61 32.47 -9.67
CA ASN A 425 -22.29 31.23 -10.07
C ASN A 425 -21.51 29.94 -9.78
N GLY A 426 -20.22 30.04 -9.44
CA GLY A 426 -19.32 28.91 -9.20
C GLY A 426 -18.62 28.40 -10.46
N ILE A 427 -18.45 29.25 -11.46
CA ILE A 427 -17.59 29.06 -12.64
C ILE A 427 -16.77 30.35 -12.74
N GLY A 428 -15.44 30.25 -12.83
CA GLY A 428 -14.59 31.44 -12.88
C GLY A 428 -14.69 32.18 -14.21
N ASN A 429 -14.50 33.49 -14.16
CA ASN A 429 -14.60 34.41 -15.31
C ASN A 429 -13.75 33.95 -16.52
N VAL A 430 -12.62 33.28 -16.29
CA VAL A 430 -11.64 32.89 -17.32
C VAL A 430 -12.09 31.67 -18.13
N CYS A 431 -12.92 30.79 -17.56
CA CYS A 431 -13.50 29.62 -18.22
C CYS A 431 -15.00 29.79 -18.57
N GLU A 432 -15.64 30.86 -18.09
CA GLU A 432 -16.91 31.37 -18.61
C GLU A 432 -16.72 32.07 -19.98
N GLY A 433 -17.74 32.75 -20.49
CA GLY A 433 -17.73 33.49 -21.75
C GLY A 433 -18.83 34.56 -21.86
N ASP A 434 -19.25 35.04 -20.68
CA ASP A 434 -20.29 36.02 -20.34
C ASP A 434 -19.99 36.40 -18.86
N GLY A 435 -18.76 36.89 -18.61
CA GLY A 435 -18.05 36.81 -17.31
C GLY A 435 -18.64 37.62 -16.15
N ASP A 436 -19.64 38.46 -16.41
CA ASP A 436 -20.39 39.21 -15.42
C ASP A 436 -21.91 38.87 -15.39
N GLY A 437 -22.33 37.92 -16.23
CA GLY A 437 -23.69 37.41 -16.33
C GLY A 437 -24.73 38.40 -16.87
N ASP A 438 -24.33 39.52 -17.49
CA ASP A 438 -25.26 40.53 -18.01
C ASP A 438 -26.08 40.03 -19.23
N GLY A 439 -25.51 39.09 -19.99
CA GLY A 439 -26.06 38.53 -21.23
C GLY A 439 -25.42 39.02 -22.53
N VAL A 440 -24.30 39.73 -22.46
CA VAL A 440 -23.41 40.09 -23.58
C VAL A 440 -22.11 39.29 -23.47
N PRO A 441 -21.79 38.41 -24.45
CA PRO A 441 -20.54 37.63 -24.38
C PRO A 441 -19.29 38.50 -24.50
N ASP A 442 -18.24 38.19 -23.73
CA ASP A 442 -16.98 38.94 -23.59
C ASP A 442 -16.31 39.32 -24.93
N ASP A 443 -16.49 38.50 -25.98
CA ASP A 443 -15.93 38.76 -27.31
C ASP A 443 -16.63 39.90 -28.07
N THR A 444 -17.72 40.41 -27.50
CA THR A 444 -18.54 41.53 -27.98
C THR A 444 -18.88 42.56 -26.91
N ASP A 445 -18.46 42.34 -25.67
CA ASP A 445 -18.71 43.23 -24.53
C ASP A 445 -17.66 44.36 -24.47
N ASN A 446 -18.10 45.59 -24.15
CA ASN A 446 -17.21 46.72 -23.86
C ASN A 446 -16.87 46.89 -22.37
N CYS A 447 -17.55 46.18 -21.46
CA CYS A 447 -17.21 45.98 -20.06
C CYS A 447 -17.32 44.51 -19.62
N PRO A 448 -16.45 43.58 -20.09
CA PRO A 448 -16.59 42.12 -19.87
C PRO A 448 -16.57 41.58 -18.42
N LEU A 449 -16.53 42.46 -17.42
CA LEU A 449 -16.45 42.16 -15.98
C LEU A 449 -17.36 43.10 -15.14
N VAL A 450 -18.18 43.95 -15.78
CA VAL A 450 -19.00 44.97 -15.09
C VAL A 450 -20.35 45.14 -15.80
N PRO A 451 -21.46 44.61 -15.24
CA PRO A 451 -22.73 44.44 -15.97
C PRO A 451 -23.29 45.73 -16.59
N ASN A 452 -23.21 45.85 -17.92
CA ASN A 452 -23.69 47.01 -18.66
C ASN A 452 -24.57 46.65 -19.90
N PRO A 453 -25.79 46.08 -19.73
CA PRO A 453 -26.53 45.49 -20.88
C PRO A 453 -27.02 46.48 -21.95
N GLY A 454 -26.77 47.78 -21.77
CA GLY A 454 -26.99 48.84 -22.75
C GLY A 454 -25.81 49.08 -23.69
N GLN A 455 -24.58 48.72 -23.27
CA GLN A 455 -23.32 48.88 -24.00
C GLN A 455 -23.12 50.32 -24.46
N GLU A 456 -23.32 51.26 -23.53
CA GLU A 456 -22.97 52.66 -23.66
C GLU A 456 -21.43 52.83 -23.75
N ASP A 457 -20.99 53.82 -24.54
CA ASP A 457 -19.62 54.07 -25.04
C ASP A 457 -19.60 55.55 -25.52
N GLY A 458 -19.34 56.46 -24.58
CA GLY A 458 -19.47 57.91 -24.75
C GLY A 458 -18.46 58.52 -25.73
N ASP A 459 -17.18 58.16 -25.59
CA ASP A 459 -16.08 58.68 -26.39
C ASP A 459 -15.88 57.92 -27.74
N GLY A 460 -16.28 56.64 -27.80
CA GLY A 460 -16.16 55.77 -28.98
C GLY A 460 -14.85 54.98 -29.09
N ASP A 461 -14.09 54.82 -28.00
CA ASP A 461 -12.85 54.06 -27.86
C ASP A 461 -13.07 52.54 -27.98
N GLY A 462 -14.15 52.05 -27.36
CA GLY A 462 -14.52 50.63 -27.30
C GLY A 462 -14.39 49.97 -25.93
N ILE A 463 -14.02 50.71 -24.88
CA ILE A 463 -14.41 50.46 -23.49
C ILE A 463 -15.86 50.98 -23.30
N GLY A 464 -16.52 50.68 -22.18
CA GLY A 464 -17.85 51.22 -21.87
C GLY A 464 -17.88 52.09 -20.63
N ASP A 465 -18.78 53.06 -20.61
CA ASP A 465 -18.95 54.06 -19.54
C ASP A 465 -19.05 53.43 -18.13
N ALA A 466 -19.57 52.20 -18.04
CA ALA A 466 -19.76 51.49 -16.77
C ALA A 466 -18.46 50.94 -16.14
N CYS A 467 -17.38 50.84 -16.90
CA CYS A 467 -16.09 50.28 -16.49
C CYS A 467 -14.90 51.20 -16.82
N GLU A 468 -15.18 52.47 -17.11
CA GLU A 468 -14.21 53.52 -17.38
C GLU A 468 -14.19 54.55 -16.23
N GLU A 469 -13.06 55.23 -16.03
CA GLU A 469 -12.91 56.28 -15.01
C GLU A 469 -13.21 57.69 -15.55
N ASP A 470 -13.33 57.85 -16.88
CA ASP A 470 -13.44 59.12 -17.66
C ASP A 470 -14.30 58.82 -18.90
N GLY A 471 -15.63 58.73 -18.70
CA GLY A 471 -16.59 58.12 -19.64
C GLY A 471 -16.81 58.86 -20.97
N ASP A 472 -16.18 60.02 -21.17
CA ASP A 472 -16.20 60.73 -22.45
C ASP A 472 -14.82 61.12 -23.00
N GLY A 473 -13.73 60.71 -22.33
CA GLY A 473 -12.35 60.79 -22.82
C GLY A 473 -11.77 62.20 -22.85
N ASP A 474 -12.27 63.06 -21.97
CA ASP A 474 -11.97 64.47 -21.76
C ASP A 474 -10.59 64.68 -21.10
N GLY A 475 -10.27 63.82 -20.14
CA GLY A 475 -9.13 63.94 -19.24
C GLY A 475 -9.49 64.28 -17.79
N THR A 476 -10.78 64.31 -17.44
CA THR A 476 -11.32 64.51 -16.09
C THR A 476 -12.07 63.25 -15.65
N PRO A 477 -11.76 62.66 -14.48
CA PRO A 477 -12.48 61.47 -14.03
C PRO A 477 -13.92 61.76 -13.57
N ASP A 478 -14.85 60.86 -13.86
CA ASP A 478 -16.31 60.93 -13.60
C ASP A 478 -16.70 61.37 -12.18
N ASP A 479 -15.89 61.06 -11.17
CA ASP A 479 -16.14 61.42 -9.77
C ASP A 479 -15.82 62.89 -9.44
N THR A 480 -15.09 63.55 -10.34
CA THR A 480 -14.70 64.97 -10.28
C THR A 480 -15.14 65.78 -11.50
N ASP A 481 -15.75 65.12 -12.49
CA ASP A 481 -16.26 65.74 -13.70
C ASP A 481 -17.65 66.34 -13.46
N ASN A 482 -17.83 67.63 -13.78
CA ASN A 482 -19.12 68.30 -13.71
C ASN A 482 -20.02 68.06 -14.95
N CYS A 483 -19.51 67.37 -15.97
CA CYS A 483 -20.27 66.83 -17.11
C CYS A 483 -19.80 65.41 -17.55
N PRO A 484 -19.95 64.34 -16.72
CA PRO A 484 -19.36 62.99 -16.93
C PRO A 484 -19.72 62.21 -18.22
N LEU A 485 -20.45 62.81 -19.16
CA LEU A 485 -20.86 62.22 -20.44
C LEU A 485 -20.80 63.27 -21.60
N VAL A 486 -20.24 64.47 -21.37
CA VAL A 486 -20.17 65.60 -22.32
C VAL A 486 -18.87 66.42 -22.20
N ALA A 487 -17.77 65.82 -22.66
CA ALA A 487 -16.41 66.34 -22.75
C ALA A 487 -16.23 67.88 -22.70
N ASN A 488 -15.77 68.37 -21.55
CA ASN A 488 -15.48 69.76 -21.21
C ASN A 488 -14.16 69.92 -20.41
N PRO A 489 -12.96 69.77 -21.03
CA PRO A 489 -11.70 69.61 -20.29
C PRO A 489 -11.18 70.87 -19.58
N ASP A 490 -11.96 71.95 -19.62
CA ASP A 490 -11.77 73.16 -18.83
C ASP A 490 -12.57 73.16 -17.52
N GLN A 491 -13.53 72.23 -17.35
CA GLN A 491 -14.36 72.04 -16.16
C GLN A 491 -14.95 73.37 -15.70
N LEU A 492 -15.48 74.11 -16.68
CA LEU A 492 -16.09 75.40 -16.44
C LEU A 492 -17.49 75.17 -15.86
N ASP A 493 -17.77 75.96 -14.83
CA ASP A 493 -18.93 75.93 -13.95
C ASP A 493 -19.11 77.40 -13.57
N THR A 494 -19.90 78.12 -14.37
CA THR A 494 -19.94 79.60 -14.32
C THR A 494 -20.79 80.12 -13.15
N ASP A 495 -21.77 79.35 -12.66
CA ASP A 495 -22.60 79.65 -11.47
C ASP A 495 -22.12 78.98 -10.17
N GLY A 496 -21.47 77.81 -10.24
CA GLY A 496 -21.08 76.99 -9.10
C GLY A 496 -22.14 76.00 -8.62
N ASP A 497 -23.12 75.64 -9.46
CA ASP A 497 -24.19 74.66 -9.19
C ASP A 497 -23.65 73.22 -9.09
N GLY A 498 -22.58 72.92 -9.82
CA GLY A 498 -21.96 71.59 -9.92
C GLY A 498 -22.27 70.84 -11.23
N LEU A 499 -23.03 71.43 -12.14
CA LEU A 499 -23.10 71.09 -13.56
C LEU A 499 -22.18 72.02 -14.35
N GLY A 500 -21.47 71.50 -15.36
CA GLY A 500 -20.61 72.35 -16.20
C GLY A 500 -21.32 73.01 -17.37
N ASP A 501 -20.82 74.17 -17.83
CA ASP A 501 -21.33 74.96 -18.98
C ASP A 501 -21.50 74.14 -20.30
N ALA A 502 -20.95 72.92 -20.38
CA ALA A 502 -21.10 72.04 -21.53
C ALA A 502 -22.35 71.14 -21.48
N CYS A 503 -22.89 70.90 -20.29
CA CYS A 503 -24.06 70.07 -20.04
C CYS A 503 -25.20 70.81 -19.32
N ASP A 504 -24.96 72.00 -18.79
CA ASP A 504 -26.02 72.94 -18.41
C ASP A 504 -26.73 73.57 -19.63
N ASN A 505 -27.74 74.38 -19.36
CA ASN A 505 -28.58 75.12 -20.31
C ASN A 505 -28.93 76.53 -19.78
N ASP A 506 -28.41 76.94 -18.62
CA ASP A 506 -28.58 78.23 -17.95
C ASP A 506 -27.25 78.58 -17.20
N ASP A 507 -26.14 78.70 -17.96
CA ASP A 507 -24.73 78.71 -17.47
C ASP A 507 -24.41 79.66 -16.27
N ASP A 508 -25.27 80.63 -15.94
CA ASP A 508 -25.05 81.59 -14.85
C ASP A 508 -26.20 81.69 -13.81
N ASP A 509 -27.15 80.74 -13.84
CA ASP A 509 -28.32 80.58 -12.94
C ASP A 509 -29.17 81.86 -12.74
N ASP A 510 -29.18 82.77 -13.73
CA ASP A 510 -30.02 83.97 -13.74
C ASP A 510 -31.52 83.65 -13.90
N GLY A 511 -31.81 82.53 -14.59
CA GLY A 511 -33.14 81.96 -14.79
C GLY A 511 -33.72 82.11 -16.20
N GLU A 512 -32.90 82.39 -17.22
CA GLU A 512 -33.29 82.46 -18.64
C GLU A 512 -32.29 81.68 -19.53
N ASP A 513 -32.64 80.44 -19.97
CA ASP A 513 -31.77 79.54 -20.76
C ASP A 513 -30.83 80.27 -21.77
N ASP A 514 -29.52 79.95 -21.85
CA ASP A 514 -28.50 80.69 -22.67
C ASP A 514 -28.81 80.80 -24.19
N GLY A 515 -29.72 79.99 -24.70
CA GLY A 515 -30.30 80.16 -26.04
C GLY A 515 -31.24 81.39 -26.19
N GLY A 516 -31.57 82.07 -25.09
CA GLY A 516 -32.47 83.20 -24.96
C GLY A 516 -31.82 84.43 -24.30
N ASP A 517 -30.82 84.23 -23.46
CA ASP A 517 -30.07 85.26 -22.74
C ASP A 517 -29.25 86.20 -23.65
N ASN A 518 -29.13 87.47 -23.24
CA ASN A 518 -28.25 88.48 -23.81
C ASN A 518 -26.90 88.66 -23.09
N CYS A 519 -26.67 88.04 -21.93
CA CYS A 519 -25.37 87.90 -21.25
C CYS A 519 -25.08 86.48 -20.68
N PRO A 520 -25.00 85.40 -21.51
CA PRO A 520 -24.91 83.97 -21.11
C PRO A 520 -23.84 83.47 -20.13
N LEU A 521 -23.09 84.34 -19.45
CA LEU A 521 -22.01 84.03 -18.50
C LEU A 521 -21.85 85.14 -17.43
N VAL A 522 -22.84 86.04 -17.29
CA VAL A 522 -22.83 87.21 -16.41
C VAL A 522 -24.28 87.52 -15.95
N PRO A 523 -24.68 87.07 -14.74
CA PRO A 523 -26.09 87.01 -14.35
C PRO A 523 -26.79 88.36 -14.46
N ASN A 524 -27.82 88.47 -15.30
CA ASN A 524 -28.60 89.69 -15.47
C ASN A 524 -30.12 89.43 -15.58
N PRO A 525 -30.82 88.96 -14.51
CA PRO A 525 -32.20 88.44 -14.58
C PRO A 525 -33.30 89.41 -15.02
N ASP A 526 -32.97 90.68 -15.28
CA ASP A 526 -33.89 91.66 -15.87
C ASP A 526 -33.70 91.84 -17.39
N GLN A 527 -32.68 91.22 -17.96
CA GLN A 527 -32.32 91.15 -19.38
C GLN A 527 -32.28 92.55 -20.01
N LEU A 528 -31.69 93.50 -19.27
CA LEU A 528 -31.59 94.90 -19.68
C LEU A 528 -30.62 95.04 -20.86
N ASP A 529 -31.05 95.80 -21.87
CA ASP A 529 -30.36 96.12 -23.13
C ASP A 529 -30.80 97.55 -23.48
N THR A 530 -30.00 98.53 -23.03
CA THR A 530 -30.35 99.95 -22.96
C THR A 530 -30.44 100.59 -24.35
N ASP A 531 -29.61 100.15 -25.30
CA ASP A 531 -29.63 100.65 -26.68
C ASP A 531 -30.43 99.78 -27.68
N GLY A 532 -30.58 98.48 -27.41
CA GLY A 532 -31.31 97.51 -28.23
C GLY A 532 -30.45 96.74 -29.25
N ASP A 533 -29.17 96.52 -28.94
CA ASP A 533 -28.15 95.88 -29.79
C ASP A 533 -28.28 94.33 -29.76
N GLY A 534 -28.57 93.79 -28.58
CA GLY A 534 -28.70 92.35 -28.30
C GLY A 534 -27.54 91.76 -27.47
N VAL A 535 -26.67 92.60 -26.93
CA VAL A 535 -25.85 92.34 -25.73
C VAL A 535 -26.58 93.01 -24.55
N GLY A 536 -26.47 92.47 -23.34
CA GLY A 536 -27.06 93.11 -22.16
C GLY A 536 -26.13 94.09 -21.47
N ASP A 537 -26.68 95.07 -20.74
CA ASP A 537 -25.92 96.11 -19.99
C ASP A 537 -24.92 95.51 -18.96
N ALA A 538 -25.07 94.23 -18.59
CA ALA A 538 -24.14 93.54 -17.70
C ALA A 538 -22.84 93.09 -18.41
N CYS A 539 -22.85 92.99 -19.74
CA CYS A 539 -21.77 92.42 -20.54
C CYS A 539 -21.44 93.20 -21.84
N ASP A 540 -22.03 94.37 -22.07
CA ASP A 540 -21.60 95.31 -23.11
C ASP A 540 -20.31 96.09 -22.70
N ASP A 541 -19.67 96.72 -23.67
CA ASP A 541 -18.51 97.61 -23.52
C ASP A 541 -18.93 99.11 -23.71
N ASP A 542 -20.17 99.43 -24.10
CA ASP A 542 -20.72 100.77 -24.46
C ASP A 542 -22.27 100.77 -24.32
N ASP A 543 -22.80 100.70 -23.08
CA ASP A 543 -24.22 100.40 -22.71
C ASP A 543 -25.32 101.19 -23.47
N ASP A 544 -25.01 102.39 -23.92
CA ASP A 544 -25.94 103.27 -24.63
C ASP A 544 -25.57 103.56 -26.11
N ASN A 545 -24.50 102.91 -26.58
CA ASN A 545 -23.90 102.99 -27.91
C ASN A 545 -23.63 104.43 -28.40
N ASP A 546 -23.29 105.37 -27.51
CA ASP A 546 -22.90 106.73 -27.90
C ASP A 546 -21.53 106.77 -28.61
N GLY A 547 -20.67 105.79 -28.32
CA GLY A 547 -19.31 105.66 -28.84
C GLY A 547 -18.21 106.04 -27.86
N VAL A 548 -18.49 105.99 -26.55
CA VAL A 548 -17.53 106.11 -25.45
C VAL A 548 -17.73 104.89 -24.54
N PRO A 549 -16.74 103.99 -24.40
CA PRO A 549 -16.89 102.80 -23.58
C PRO A 549 -17.11 103.14 -22.10
N ASP A 550 -17.88 102.35 -21.37
CA ASP A 550 -18.43 102.71 -20.05
C ASP A 550 -17.35 103.10 -19.02
N GLY A 551 -16.21 102.40 -19.04
CA GLY A 551 -15.06 102.72 -18.17
C GLY A 551 -14.33 104.03 -18.49
N ASP A 552 -14.62 104.65 -19.63
CA ASP A 552 -14.19 106.00 -20.06
C ASP A 552 -15.40 106.99 -20.14
N ASP A 553 -16.65 106.54 -19.93
CA ASP A 553 -17.88 107.33 -20.01
C ASP A 553 -18.29 107.90 -18.63
N ASN A 554 -18.61 109.19 -18.58
CA ASN A 554 -19.12 109.83 -17.37
C ASN A 554 -20.65 109.83 -17.20
N CYS A 555 -21.42 109.21 -18.11
CA CYS A 555 -22.82 108.81 -17.99
C CYS A 555 -23.13 107.51 -18.80
N PRO A 556 -22.57 106.33 -18.45
CA PRO A 556 -22.60 105.10 -19.28
C PRO A 556 -23.96 104.69 -19.89
N ILE A 557 -25.04 104.84 -19.12
CA ILE A 557 -26.41 104.48 -19.56
C ILE A 557 -27.21 105.67 -20.14
N THR A 558 -26.59 106.80 -20.52
CA THR A 558 -27.29 108.01 -21.00
C THR A 558 -26.49 108.86 -22.01
N GLY A 559 -26.65 108.51 -23.29
CA GLY A 559 -25.77 108.94 -24.37
C GLY A 559 -25.46 110.43 -24.42
N ASN A 560 -24.20 110.76 -24.12
CA ASN A 560 -23.67 112.09 -23.93
C ASN A 560 -22.36 112.39 -24.73
N PRO A 561 -22.18 112.10 -26.05
CA PRO A 561 -20.86 111.88 -26.70
C PRO A 561 -19.87 113.07 -26.74
N GLY A 562 -20.24 114.19 -26.14
CA GLY A 562 -19.38 115.31 -25.81
C GLY A 562 -18.60 115.15 -24.50
N GLN A 563 -18.96 114.20 -23.62
CA GLN A 563 -18.35 113.99 -22.29
C GLN A 563 -18.22 115.32 -21.53
N GLU A 564 -19.32 116.07 -21.51
CA GLU A 564 -19.36 117.44 -21.01
C GLU A 564 -19.55 117.41 -19.49
N ASP A 565 -18.51 117.79 -18.75
CA ASP A 565 -18.45 117.89 -17.28
C ASP A 565 -17.95 119.32 -16.93
N ASP A 566 -18.84 120.14 -16.35
CA ASP A 566 -18.63 121.59 -16.17
C ASP A 566 -17.88 121.96 -14.85
N ASP A 567 -17.85 121.08 -13.84
CA ASP A 567 -17.21 121.35 -12.53
C ASP A 567 -16.08 120.38 -12.13
N ASN A 568 -15.95 119.26 -12.84
CA ASN A 568 -14.82 118.33 -12.92
C ASN A 568 -14.74 117.36 -11.73
N ASP A 569 -15.89 116.82 -11.33
CA ASP A 569 -16.02 115.76 -10.32
C ASP A 569 -15.82 114.35 -10.89
N GLY A 570 -16.17 114.13 -12.16
CA GLY A 570 -16.08 112.84 -12.86
C GLY A 570 -17.43 112.32 -13.38
N ILE A 571 -18.55 113.00 -13.09
CA ILE A 571 -19.89 112.69 -13.58
C ILE A 571 -20.25 113.67 -14.71
N GLY A 572 -20.92 113.19 -15.75
CA GLY A 572 -21.30 114.04 -16.88
C GLY A 572 -22.47 114.97 -16.54
N ASN A 573 -22.47 116.19 -17.10
CA ASN A 573 -23.59 117.15 -17.03
C ASN A 573 -24.94 116.58 -17.56
N ALA A 574 -24.93 115.42 -18.21
CA ALA A 574 -26.12 114.71 -18.66
C ALA A 574 -26.79 113.88 -17.55
N CYS A 575 -26.05 113.49 -16.51
CA CYS A 575 -26.46 112.64 -15.39
C CYS A 575 -26.19 113.24 -13.97
N GLU A 576 -25.44 114.34 -13.84
CA GLU A 576 -25.19 115.11 -12.59
C GLU A 576 -26.48 115.36 -11.73
N THR A 577 -26.42 115.09 -10.41
CA THR A 577 -27.49 115.39 -9.43
C THR A 577 -26.98 116.09 -8.15
N ASP A 578 -27.87 116.58 -7.27
CA ASP A 578 -27.52 117.41 -6.09
C ASP A 578 -26.82 116.59 -4.97
N ASP A 579 -25.66 117.01 -4.43
CA ASP A 579 -25.02 116.52 -3.16
C ASP A 579 -25.35 117.50 -2.00
N SER A 580 -25.90 116.98 -0.88
CA SER A 580 -26.36 117.78 0.27
C SER A 580 -25.37 117.91 1.43
N ASP A 581 -24.30 117.12 1.50
CA ASP A 581 -23.49 116.98 2.72
C ASP A 581 -21.96 117.12 2.55
N ASP A 582 -21.51 117.30 1.30
CA ASP A 582 -20.14 117.56 0.86
C ASP A 582 -19.16 116.38 1.10
N ASP A 583 -19.60 115.12 1.09
CA ASP A 583 -18.72 113.95 1.27
C ASP A 583 -18.03 113.45 -0.02
N GLY A 584 -18.67 113.66 -1.18
CA GLY A 584 -18.18 113.23 -2.49
C GLY A 584 -19.15 112.35 -3.30
N ILE A 585 -20.31 111.98 -2.75
CA ILE A 585 -21.34 111.16 -3.42
C ILE A 585 -22.65 111.97 -3.58
N PRO A 586 -23.36 111.94 -4.73
CA PRO A 586 -24.62 112.69 -4.92
C PRO A 586 -25.81 112.15 -4.08
N ASP A 587 -26.79 112.98 -3.68
CA ASP A 587 -27.98 112.59 -2.88
C ASP A 587 -28.82 111.44 -3.49
N GLY A 588 -28.65 111.17 -4.79
CA GLY A 588 -29.31 110.07 -5.50
C GLY A 588 -28.63 108.72 -5.32
N ASP A 589 -27.33 108.73 -5.06
CA ASP A 589 -26.42 107.58 -5.06
C ASP A 589 -25.73 107.39 -3.69
N ASP A 590 -25.86 108.37 -2.79
CA ASP A 590 -25.40 108.34 -1.41
C ASP A 590 -26.37 107.54 -0.53
N ASN A 591 -25.92 106.42 0.03
CA ASN A 591 -26.69 105.60 0.97
C ASN A 591 -26.83 106.25 2.36
N CYS A 592 -26.14 107.37 2.63
CA CYS A 592 -26.35 108.22 3.80
C CYS A 592 -26.39 109.74 3.47
N PRO A 593 -27.43 110.26 2.75
CA PRO A 593 -27.54 111.64 2.16
C PRO A 593 -27.36 112.89 3.05
N ILE A 594 -26.96 112.73 4.31
CA ILE A 594 -26.75 113.76 5.32
C ILE A 594 -25.64 113.42 6.34
N ASN A 595 -24.92 112.29 6.16
CA ASN A 595 -24.13 111.60 7.18
C ASN A 595 -22.67 111.23 6.79
N VAL A 596 -22.01 111.94 5.88
CA VAL A 596 -20.56 111.93 5.52
C VAL A 596 -19.88 110.57 5.71
N ASN A 597 -20.00 109.73 4.71
CA ASN A 597 -19.44 108.38 4.61
C ASN A 597 -18.80 108.14 3.22
N PRO A 598 -17.64 108.76 2.89
CA PRO A 598 -17.04 108.66 1.55
C PRO A 598 -16.49 107.28 1.15
N GLY A 599 -16.76 106.26 1.96
CA GLY A 599 -16.50 104.85 1.65
C GLY A 599 -17.78 104.04 1.35
N GLN A 600 -18.97 104.66 1.46
CA GLN A 600 -20.29 104.10 1.16
C GLN A 600 -20.50 102.66 1.67
N SER A 601 -19.91 102.35 2.82
CA SER A 601 -19.99 101.03 3.45
C SER A 601 -21.42 100.78 3.90
N ASP A 602 -21.90 99.59 3.57
CA ASP A 602 -23.29 99.13 3.55
C ASP A 602 -23.17 97.60 3.62
N ALA A 603 -23.16 97.04 4.84
CA ALA A 603 -22.76 95.65 5.03
C ALA A 603 -23.88 94.64 4.71
N ASP A 604 -25.14 95.08 4.60
CA ASP A 604 -26.29 94.25 4.23
C ASP A 604 -26.81 94.48 2.79
N GLY A 605 -26.46 95.61 2.16
CA GLY A 605 -26.87 95.96 0.80
C GLY A 605 -28.31 96.50 0.69
N ASP A 606 -28.95 96.91 1.79
CA ASP A 606 -30.29 97.53 1.83
C ASP A 606 -30.35 98.86 1.05
N GLY A 607 -29.20 99.53 0.91
CA GLY A 607 -29.08 100.87 0.32
C GLY A 607 -29.10 101.98 1.38
N ILE A 608 -28.85 101.64 2.64
CA ILE A 608 -28.58 102.56 3.76
C ILE A 608 -27.19 102.22 4.29
N GLY A 609 -26.29 103.20 4.38
CA GLY A 609 -24.91 102.91 4.78
C GLY A 609 -24.71 102.78 6.30
N ASP A 610 -23.70 102.01 6.72
CA ASP A 610 -23.28 101.78 8.13
C ASP A 610 -23.15 103.08 8.96
N ALA A 611 -22.87 104.20 8.29
CA ALA A 611 -22.70 105.50 8.94
C ALA A 611 -24.02 106.15 9.39
N CYS A 612 -25.16 105.64 8.94
CA CYS A 612 -26.50 106.11 9.27
C CYS A 612 -27.51 105.01 9.64
N GLU A 613 -27.17 103.74 9.36
CA GLU A 613 -27.82 102.52 9.87
C GLU A 613 -27.65 102.37 11.41
N PRO A 614 -28.49 101.58 12.10
CA PRO A 614 -28.31 101.15 13.49
C PRO A 614 -28.13 99.62 13.66
N ASP A 615 -27.95 98.89 12.57
CA ASP A 615 -28.14 97.44 12.36
C ASP A 615 -27.37 97.05 11.06
N ASN A 616 -26.05 97.33 11.01
CA ASN A 616 -25.31 97.52 9.73
C ASN A 616 -25.31 96.33 8.77
N ASP A 617 -25.48 95.11 9.29
CA ASP A 617 -25.45 93.86 8.52
C ASP A 617 -26.86 93.24 8.36
N GLY A 618 -27.91 93.97 8.73
CA GLY A 618 -29.30 93.66 8.37
C GLY A 618 -29.86 92.37 9.00
N ASP A 619 -29.11 91.74 9.89
CA ASP A 619 -29.37 90.41 10.43
C ASP A 619 -30.58 90.39 11.39
N GLY A 620 -30.92 91.57 11.94
CA GLY A 620 -32.02 91.83 12.86
C GLY A 620 -31.59 92.10 14.32
N PHE A 621 -30.30 92.15 14.60
CA PHE A 621 -29.66 92.48 15.87
C PHE A 621 -28.87 93.79 15.75
N PRO A 622 -29.36 94.90 16.36
CA PRO A 622 -28.66 96.18 16.31
C PRO A 622 -27.23 96.13 16.87
N ASP A 623 -26.32 96.95 16.30
CA ASP A 623 -24.90 97.14 16.66
C ASP A 623 -24.55 97.15 18.16
N ASP A 624 -25.50 97.56 19.02
CA ASP A 624 -25.30 97.68 20.48
C ASP A 624 -25.65 96.41 21.27
N SER A 625 -26.11 95.37 20.57
CA SER A 625 -26.42 94.03 21.07
C SER A 625 -25.77 92.90 20.28
N ASP A 626 -25.33 93.17 19.06
CA ASP A 626 -24.72 92.23 18.14
C ASP A 626 -23.25 91.95 18.46
N ASN A 627 -22.84 90.68 18.27
CA ASN A 627 -21.48 90.20 18.45
C ASN A 627 -20.64 90.20 17.16
N CYS A 628 -21.22 90.43 15.96
CA CYS A 628 -20.49 90.46 14.69
C CYS A 628 -20.59 91.74 13.82
N ILE A 629 -21.38 92.77 14.17
CA ILE A 629 -21.51 94.20 13.73
C ILE A 629 -21.48 94.54 12.21
N LEU A 630 -20.84 93.73 11.37
CA LEU A 630 -20.56 93.93 9.95
C LEU A 630 -20.61 92.60 9.17
N ILE A 631 -21.08 91.50 9.78
CA ILE A 631 -21.10 90.15 9.19
C ILE A 631 -22.39 89.46 9.65
N PRO A 632 -23.42 89.36 8.79
CA PRO A 632 -24.76 88.98 9.21
C PRO A 632 -24.79 87.61 9.89
N ASN A 633 -25.15 87.55 11.18
CA ASN A 633 -25.20 86.30 11.93
C ASN A 633 -26.53 86.12 12.72
N PRO A 634 -27.70 85.94 12.07
CA PRO A 634 -29.03 85.97 12.71
C PRO A 634 -29.29 84.93 13.81
N THR A 635 -28.36 84.01 14.04
CA THR A 635 -28.34 83.05 15.15
C THR A 635 -27.73 83.63 16.43
N GLN A 636 -26.84 84.61 16.30
CA GLN A 636 -25.97 85.20 17.34
C GLN A 636 -25.26 84.09 18.11
N GLN A 637 -24.69 83.14 17.35
CA GLN A 637 -23.89 82.06 17.91
C GLN A 637 -22.58 82.64 18.47
N ASP A 638 -22.15 82.10 19.60
CA ASP A 638 -21.09 82.54 20.49
C ASP A 638 -20.73 81.29 21.30
N ASN A 639 -20.03 80.36 20.64
CA ASN A 639 -19.87 78.98 21.09
C ASN A 639 -19.01 78.88 22.37
N ASP A 640 -17.98 79.71 22.48
CA ASP A 640 -17.11 79.80 23.66
C ASP A 640 -17.62 80.78 24.76
N GLY A 641 -18.44 81.78 24.39
CA GLY A 641 -18.94 82.82 25.28
C GLY A 641 -18.00 84.01 25.50
N ASP A 642 -17.04 84.27 24.60
CA ASP A 642 -16.15 85.44 24.61
C ASP A 642 -16.93 86.74 24.38
N GLY A 643 -17.90 86.71 23.46
CA GLY A 643 -18.72 87.83 23.03
C GLY A 643 -18.32 88.48 21.70
N LEU A 644 -17.41 87.85 20.95
CA LEU A 644 -17.52 87.78 19.49
C LEU A 644 -18.56 86.69 19.11
N GLY A 645 -18.84 86.51 17.83
CA GLY A 645 -19.68 85.41 17.37
C GLY A 645 -18.94 84.56 16.36
N ASP A 646 -19.31 83.28 16.25
CA ASP A 646 -18.56 82.26 15.53
C ASP A 646 -18.09 82.73 14.11
N ILE A 647 -18.98 83.36 13.33
CA ILE A 647 -18.65 83.85 11.98
C ILE A 647 -17.59 84.99 11.92
N CYS A 648 -17.23 85.57 13.06
CA CYS A 648 -16.32 86.71 13.18
C CYS A 648 -15.28 86.58 14.32
N ASP A 649 -15.22 85.46 15.03
CA ASP A 649 -14.06 85.09 15.84
C ASP A 649 -12.98 84.43 14.94
N GLY A 650 -11.96 83.82 15.55
CA GLY A 650 -10.89 83.11 14.86
C GLY A 650 -10.34 81.91 15.66
N ASP A 651 -11.09 81.46 16.68
CA ASP A 651 -10.81 80.44 17.69
C ASP A 651 -12.16 80.14 18.39
N ASP A 652 -13.14 79.62 17.63
CA ASP A 652 -14.58 79.55 17.96
C ASP A 652 -14.95 78.75 19.23
N ASP A 653 -14.01 77.96 19.78
CA ASP A 653 -14.18 77.25 21.06
C ASP A 653 -13.16 77.65 22.15
N ASN A 654 -12.23 78.54 21.82
CA ASN A 654 -11.18 79.10 22.67
C ASN A 654 -10.24 78.05 23.30
N ASP A 655 -9.99 76.93 22.62
CA ASP A 655 -9.01 75.94 23.06
C ASP A 655 -7.54 76.38 22.84
N GLY A 656 -7.32 77.29 21.88
CA GLY A 656 -6.04 77.87 21.50
C GLY A 656 -5.42 77.36 20.19
N VAL A 657 -6.13 76.54 19.42
CA VAL A 657 -5.97 76.39 17.96
C VAL A 657 -6.76 77.51 17.26
N LEU A 658 -6.57 77.75 15.97
CA LEU A 658 -7.35 78.75 15.22
C LEU A 658 -8.14 77.99 14.16
N ASP A 659 -9.40 78.34 13.89
CA ASP A 659 -10.35 77.54 13.07
C ASP A 659 -9.76 77.05 11.74
N LEU A 660 -8.97 77.88 11.06
CA LEU A 660 -8.29 77.55 9.78
C LEU A 660 -7.23 76.42 9.89
N ALA A 661 -6.87 76.05 11.11
CA ALA A 661 -5.92 75.00 11.44
C ALA A 661 -6.47 74.05 12.53
N ASP A 662 -7.78 74.12 12.78
CA ASP A 662 -8.51 73.31 13.73
C ASP A 662 -9.32 72.25 13.00
N ASN A 663 -9.14 70.98 13.36
CA ASN A 663 -9.96 69.88 12.82
C ASN A 663 -11.31 69.69 13.55
N CYS A 664 -11.58 70.45 14.61
CA CYS A 664 -12.88 70.57 15.26
C CYS A 664 -13.21 72.01 15.71
N PRO A 665 -13.35 73.00 14.80
CA PRO A 665 -13.46 74.43 15.15
C PRO A 665 -14.50 74.82 16.22
N LEU A 666 -15.56 74.02 16.41
CA LEU A 666 -16.63 74.29 17.38
C LEU A 666 -16.52 73.43 18.66
N VAL A 667 -15.52 72.56 18.81
CA VAL A 667 -15.44 71.53 19.86
C VAL A 667 -13.99 71.30 20.37
N GLY A 668 -13.59 72.13 21.34
CA GLY A 668 -12.20 72.22 21.80
C GLY A 668 -11.48 70.90 22.08
N ASN A 669 -10.48 70.63 21.26
CA ASN A 669 -9.67 69.42 21.16
C ASN A 669 -8.18 69.74 20.93
N ALA A 670 -7.57 70.62 21.75
CA ALA A 670 -6.23 71.20 21.58
C ALA A 670 -5.01 70.24 21.45
N ASP A 671 -5.22 68.92 21.46
CA ASP A 671 -4.25 67.92 21.01
C ASP A 671 -4.35 67.52 19.53
N GLN A 672 -5.43 67.92 18.84
CA GLN A 672 -5.70 67.77 17.41
C GLN A 672 -5.47 66.32 16.97
N VAL A 673 -6.07 65.41 17.73
CA VAL A 673 -6.09 63.99 17.40
C VAL A 673 -7.10 63.78 16.27
N ASP A 674 -6.64 62.99 15.32
CA ASP A 674 -7.25 62.62 14.06
C ASP A 674 -6.69 61.19 13.82
N THR A 675 -7.56 60.17 13.88
CA THR A 675 -7.11 58.76 13.90
C THR A 675 -7.09 58.18 12.49
N ASP A 676 -8.10 58.46 11.66
CA ASP A 676 -8.20 57.98 10.27
C ASP A 676 -7.48 58.90 9.26
N ASN A 677 -7.30 60.18 9.59
CA ASN A 677 -6.68 61.25 8.79
C ASN A 677 -7.59 61.80 7.67
N ASP A 678 -8.92 61.81 7.86
CA ASP A 678 -9.85 62.47 6.93
C ASP A 678 -9.80 64.02 7.00
N GLY A 679 -9.34 64.56 8.14
CA GLY A 679 -9.23 65.99 8.42
C GLY A 679 -10.25 66.53 9.43
N VAL A 680 -11.11 65.68 9.98
CA VAL A 680 -12.02 65.92 11.11
C VAL A 680 -11.37 65.34 12.38
N GLY A 681 -11.46 66.03 13.51
CA GLY A 681 -10.87 65.53 14.75
C GLY A 681 -11.80 64.58 15.51
N ASN A 682 -11.26 63.57 16.22
CA ASN A 682 -12.03 62.58 16.99
C ASN A 682 -12.99 63.20 18.06
N ALA A 683 -12.90 64.51 18.33
CA ALA A 683 -13.77 65.21 19.26
C ALA A 683 -15.11 65.66 18.63
N CYS A 684 -15.15 65.80 17.31
CA CYS A 684 -16.31 66.24 16.53
C CYS A 684 -16.71 65.23 15.44
N ASP A 685 -15.85 64.25 15.16
CA ASP A 685 -16.09 63.15 14.24
C ASP A 685 -17.23 62.21 14.71
N GLY A 686 -17.98 61.69 13.73
CA GLY A 686 -18.99 60.66 13.91
C GLY A 686 -18.43 59.25 13.96
N ASP A 687 -17.28 58.98 13.32
CA ASP A 687 -16.67 57.67 13.08
C ASP A 687 -15.14 57.83 13.11
N SER A 688 -14.54 57.78 14.32
CA SER A 688 -13.19 58.33 14.53
C SER A 688 -12.06 57.58 13.84
N ASP A 689 -12.29 56.37 13.33
CA ASP A 689 -11.27 55.55 12.69
C ASP A 689 -11.61 55.11 11.26
N GLY A 690 -12.74 55.59 10.72
CA GLY A 690 -13.08 55.52 9.31
C GLY A 690 -13.47 54.12 8.84
N ASP A 691 -13.94 53.25 9.74
CA ASP A 691 -14.37 51.88 9.40
C ASP A 691 -15.83 51.78 8.91
N GLY A 692 -16.56 52.90 8.93
CA GLY A 692 -17.95 53.00 8.49
C GLY A 692 -18.98 52.78 9.61
N ILE A 693 -18.56 52.60 10.87
CA ILE A 693 -19.43 52.39 12.02
C ILE A 693 -19.35 53.60 12.98
N ASP A 694 -20.46 54.34 13.12
CA ASP A 694 -20.52 55.49 14.05
C ASP A 694 -19.93 55.14 15.45
N ASN A 695 -19.10 56.02 16.01
CA ASN A 695 -18.48 56.00 17.36
C ASN A 695 -19.41 55.58 18.54
N GLY A 696 -20.73 55.70 18.37
CA GLY A 696 -21.75 55.34 19.36
C GLY A 696 -22.40 53.96 19.18
N GLN A 697 -22.07 53.28 18.08
CA GLN A 697 -22.48 51.93 17.71
C GLN A 697 -21.28 50.98 17.65
N ASP A 698 -20.11 51.52 17.33
CA ASP A 698 -18.83 50.85 17.31
C ASP A 698 -18.37 50.36 18.71
N ASN A 699 -17.85 49.13 18.75
CA ASN A 699 -17.25 48.50 19.91
C ASN A 699 -15.73 48.75 20.07
N CYS A 700 -15.05 49.38 19.09
CA CYS A 700 -13.70 49.91 19.18
C CYS A 700 -13.48 51.31 18.54
N PRO A 701 -14.09 52.42 19.06
CA PRO A 701 -14.12 53.79 18.48
C PRO A 701 -12.82 54.57 18.17
N LEU A 702 -11.68 53.89 18.04
CA LEU A 702 -10.33 54.40 17.81
C LEU A 702 -9.41 53.33 17.15
N ALA A 703 -9.95 52.20 16.68
CA ALA A 703 -9.22 51.06 16.11
C ALA A 703 -10.08 50.22 15.13
N ALA A 704 -10.27 50.77 13.92
CA ALA A 704 -11.05 50.23 12.80
C ALA A 704 -11.22 48.71 12.76
N ASN A 705 -12.48 48.27 12.80
CA ASN A 705 -12.89 46.87 12.80
C ASN A 705 -14.32 46.71 12.24
N GLU A 706 -14.45 46.87 10.91
CA GLU A 706 -15.71 46.78 10.16
C GLU A 706 -16.58 45.54 10.48
N ASP A 707 -15.94 44.43 10.88
CA ASP A 707 -16.62 43.18 11.23
C ASP A 707 -17.29 43.19 12.62
N GLN A 708 -16.99 44.20 13.44
CA GLN A 708 -17.51 44.46 14.77
C GLN A 708 -17.45 43.22 15.69
N ARG A 709 -16.43 42.37 15.52
CA ARG A 709 -16.25 41.14 16.29
C ARG A 709 -16.04 41.44 17.77
N ASP A 710 -16.78 40.73 18.61
CA ASP A 710 -16.81 40.81 20.07
C ASP A 710 -16.92 39.35 20.57
N THR A 711 -15.77 38.73 20.82
CA THR A 711 -15.67 37.27 21.00
C THR A 711 -16.25 36.78 22.34
N ASP A 712 -16.16 37.57 23.43
CA ASP A 712 -16.77 37.22 24.73
C ASP A 712 -18.17 37.83 24.95
N GLY A 713 -18.53 38.88 24.21
CA GLY A 713 -19.81 39.59 24.31
C GLY A 713 -19.90 40.65 25.42
N ASP A 714 -18.78 41.17 25.92
CA ASP A 714 -18.73 42.26 26.91
C ASP A 714 -19.07 43.64 26.32
N GLY A 715 -18.94 43.81 25.01
CA GLY A 715 -19.18 45.05 24.28
C GLY A 715 -17.92 45.84 23.95
N THR A 716 -16.73 45.23 24.10
CA THR A 716 -15.44 45.71 23.58
C THR A 716 -15.09 44.87 22.36
N GLY A 717 -14.70 45.47 21.25
CA GLY A 717 -14.36 44.70 20.04
C GLY A 717 -12.99 44.03 20.12
N ASP A 718 -12.82 42.93 19.39
CA ASP A 718 -11.60 42.13 19.34
C ASP A 718 -10.35 42.94 18.93
N ALA A 719 -10.51 44.03 18.17
CA ALA A 719 -9.43 44.90 17.70
C ALA A 719 -8.82 45.77 18.82
N CYS A 720 -9.60 46.09 19.86
CA CYS A 720 -9.18 46.93 20.98
C CYS A 720 -9.23 46.23 22.35
N ASP A 721 -9.76 45.01 22.43
CA ASP A 721 -9.75 44.21 23.64
C ASP A 721 -8.37 43.54 23.89
N ALA A 722 -8.01 43.47 25.17
CA ALA A 722 -6.79 42.85 25.68
C ALA A 722 -7.00 41.39 26.15
N ASP A 723 -8.23 40.90 26.26
CA ASP A 723 -8.65 39.62 26.87
C ASP A 723 -9.88 39.09 26.09
N ARG A 724 -9.73 38.86 24.77
CA ARG A 724 -10.84 38.81 23.77
C ARG A 724 -11.93 37.77 24.02
N ASP A 725 -11.59 36.68 24.71
CA ASP A 725 -12.54 35.61 25.04
C ASP A 725 -13.06 35.70 26.49
N GLY A 726 -12.56 36.67 27.26
CA GLY A 726 -12.97 36.93 28.64
C GLY A 726 -12.57 35.83 29.63
N ASP A 727 -11.57 35.00 29.30
CA ASP A 727 -11.11 33.91 30.17
C ASP A 727 -10.34 34.42 31.40
N GLY A 728 -9.71 35.61 31.29
CA GLY A 728 -8.91 36.27 32.31
C GLY A 728 -7.39 36.24 32.08
N ILE A 729 -6.92 35.85 30.89
CA ILE A 729 -5.52 35.82 30.46
C ILE A 729 -5.34 36.80 29.29
N GLU A 730 -4.52 37.84 29.47
CA GLU A 730 -4.26 38.84 28.42
C GLU A 730 -3.74 38.17 27.13
N ASN A 731 -4.33 38.46 25.96
CA ASN A 731 -4.10 37.86 24.62
C ASN A 731 -2.64 37.48 24.30
N GLY A 732 -1.67 38.30 24.74
CA GLY A 732 -0.23 38.07 24.50
C GLY A 732 0.45 37.06 25.43
N ASN A 733 -0.27 36.46 26.37
CA ASN A 733 0.15 35.36 27.23
C ASN A 733 -0.84 34.19 27.19
N ASP A 734 -1.88 34.30 26.38
CA ASP A 734 -2.92 33.31 26.17
C ASP A 734 -2.51 32.40 25.01
N ASN A 735 -2.59 31.09 25.19
CA ASN A 735 -2.34 30.12 24.13
C ASN A 735 -3.59 29.75 23.30
N CYS A 736 -4.78 30.21 23.68
CA CYS A 736 -5.98 30.24 22.84
C CYS A 736 -6.71 31.59 22.85
N PRO A 737 -6.13 32.68 22.27
CA PRO A 737 -6.63 34.07 22.33
C PRO A 737 -8.02 34.40 21.74
N LEU A 738 -8.86 33.41 21.50
CA LEU A 738 -10.24 33.47 20.99
C LEU A 738 -11.14 32.33 21.55
N ILE A 739 -10.62 31.44 22.42
CA ILE A 739 -11.36 30.26 22.93
C ILE A 739 -11.08 30.02 24.42
N VAL A 740 -12.08 30.38 25.23
CA VAL A 740 -12.07 30.36 26.71
C VAL A 740 -11.41 29.13 27.32
N ASN A 741 -10.13 29.26 27.70
CA ASN A 741 -9.35 28.15 28.26
C ASN A 741 -8.54 28.50 29.54
N PRO A 742 -9.16 28.88 30.70
CA PRO A 742 -8.43 29.37 31.89
C PRO A 742 -7.49 28.39 32.60
N GLY A 743 -7.37 27.17 32.06
CA GLY A 743 -6.37 26.18 32.43
C GLY A 743 -5.03 26.35 31.70
N GLN A 744 -5.00 26.98 30.52
CA GLN A 744 -3.84 27.12 29.63
C GLN A 744 -3.12 25.77 29.46
N GLY A 745 -3.91 24.78 29.01
CA GLY A 745 -3.42 23.46 28.62
C GLY A 745 -2.67 23.56 27.31
N ASP A 746 -1.58 22.80 27.21
CA ASP A 746 -0.56 22.81 26.16
C ASP A 746 0.11 21.44 26.27
N GLY A 747 -0.48 20.45 25.59
CA GLY A 747 -0.20 19.02 25.77
C GLY A 747 1.17 18.61 25.23
N ASP A 748 1.49 19.08 24.04
CA ASP A 748 2.69 18.75 23.26
C ASP A 748 3.84 19.78 23.50
N GLY A 749 3.48 21.06 23.72
CA GLY A 749 4.40 22.16 24.02
C GLY A 749 4.71 23.10 22.86
N ASP A 750 3.90 23.15 21.78
CA ASP A 750 4.20 23.99 20.61
C ASP A 750 3.93 25.50 20.83
N GLY A 751 2.95 25.82 21.69
CA GLY A 751 2.56 27.18 22.06
C GLY A 751 1.13 27.59 21.68
N PHE A 752 0.39 26.77 20.95
CA PHE A 752 -1.08 26.77 20.98
C PHE A 752 -1.56 26.06 22.27
N GLY A 753 -2.86 25.86 22.42
CA GLY A 753 -3.39 25.16 23.58
C GLY A 753 -4.50 24.19 23.24
N ASP A 754 -4.67 23.15 24.07
CA ASP A 754 -5.59 22.01 23.86
C ASP A 754 -7.05 22.37 23.50
N ALA A 755 -7.45 23.64 23.64
CA ALA A 755 -8.78 24.16 23.36
C ALA A 755 -8.95 24.79 21.96
N CYS A 756 -7.86 25.12 21.28
CA CYS A 756 -7.81 25.78 19.97
C CYS A 756 -6.78 25.17 19.00
N ASP A 757 -5.95 24.26 19.51
CA ASP A 757 -5.05 23.43 18.76
C ASP A 757 -5.81 22.26 18.10
N ASN A 758 -5.44 21.94 16.86
CA ASN A 758 -6.00 20.86 16.06
C ASN A 758 -5.06 19.65 15.91
N ASP A 759 -3.86 19.68 16.50
CA ASP A 759 -2.88 18.57 16.60
C ASP A 759 -2.41 18.47 18.06
N ARG A 760 -3.37 18.17 18.96
CA ARG A 760 -3.23 18.38 20.44
C ARG A 760 -2.13 17.57 21.13
N ASP A 761 -1.52 16.62 20.43
CA ASP A 761 -0.41 15.82 20.96
C ASP A 761 0.87 15.90 20.11
N GLY A 762 0.84 16.64 18.99
CA GLY A 762 1.99 17.07 18.21
C GLY A 762 2.60 15.94 17.38
N ASP A 763 1.77 15.03 16.88
CA ASP A 763 2.20 13.86 16.11
C ASP A 763 2.26 14.14 14.58
N GLY A 764 1.54 15.16 14.13
CA GLY A 764 1.45 15.60 12.73
C GLY A 764 0.11 15.31 12.05
N VAL A 765 -0.86 14.69 12.72
CA VAL A 765 -2.19 14.37 12.21
C VAL A 765 -3.24 15.27 12.87
N THR A 766 -3.99 16.01 12.07
CA THR A 766 -4.94 17.01 12.61
C THR A 766 -6.35 16.45 12.80
N GLU A 767 -7.00 16.78 13.93
CA GLU A 767 -8.44 16.56 14.14
C GLU A 767 -9.27 17.22 13.01
N PRO A 768 -10.29 16.54 12.45
CA PRO A 768 -10.89 15.29 12.92
C PRO A 768 -10.33 14.02 12.26
N GLY A 769 -9.19 14.11 11.55
CA GLY A 769 -8.55 12.96 10.89
C GLY A 769 -7.80 12.04 11.86
N ASP A 770 -7.42 12.57 13.03
CA ASP A 770 -6.74 11.84 14.08
C ASP A 770 -7.67 10.86 14.84
N ASN A 771 -7.33 9.57 14.82
CA ASN A 771 -8.03 8.49 15.51
C ASN A 771 -7.53 8.23 16.96
N CYS A 772 -6.46 8.90 17.41
CA CYS A 772 -6.07 9.01 18.80
C CYS A 772 -5.76 10.46 19.27
N PRO A 773 -6.77 11.37 19.35
CA PRO A 773 -6.63 12.82 19.60
C PRO A 773 -5.96 13.37 20.88
N LEU A 774 -5.21 12.54 21.61
CA LEU A 774 -4.52 12.77 22.88
C LEU A 774 -3.33 11.79 23.11
N VAL A 775 -3.00 10.90 22.16
CA VAL A 775 -1.91 9.91 22.23
C VAL A 775 -1.22 9.76 20.86
N PRO A 776 0.01 10.30 20.66
CA PRO A 776 0.68 10.35 19.36
C PRO A 776 0.81 9.00 18.63
N ASN A 777 0.24 8.91 17.43
CA ASN A 777 0.31 7.80 16.48
C ASN A 777 0.30 8.31 15.01
N PRO A 778 1.44 8.83 14.50
CA PRO A 778 1.50 9.44 13.16
C PRO A 778 1.20 8.48 11.98
N ASP A 779 1.12 7.18 12.27
CA ASP A 779 0.76 6.10 11.36
C ASP A 779 -0.75 5.81 11.30
N GLN A 780 -1.53 6.29 12.30
CA GLN A 780 -2.99 6.20 12.35
C GLN A 780 -3.54 4.77 12.19
N ALA A 781 -2.77 3.76 12.61
CA ALA A 781 -3.20 2.36 12.61
C ALA A 781 -4.49 2.15 13.43
N ASP A 782 -5.39 1.32 12.92
CA ASP A 782 -6.76 1.04 13.41
C ASP A 782 -7.14 -0.39 12.97
N GLU A 783 -6.55 -1.39 13.63
CA GLU A 783 -6.61 -2.81 13.24
C GLU A 783 -8.04 -3.37 13.18
N ASP A 784 -8.91 -3.01 14.14
CA ASP A 784 -10.32 -3.45 14.15
C ASP A 784 -11.29 -2.55 13.36
N SER A 785 -10.83 -1.37 12.91
CA SER A 785 -11.60 -0.36 12.17
C SER A 785 -12.83 0.17 12.93
N ASP A 786 -12.77 0.25 14.27
CA ASP A 786 -13.74 0.91 15.16
C ASP A 786 -13.74 2.44 15.00
N GLY A 787 -12.61 3.01 14.56
CA GLY A 787 -12.34 4.44 14.52
C GLY A 787 -11.60 4.97 15.75
N THR A 788 -10.96 4.08 16.50
CA THR A 788 -10.07 4.35 17.64
C THR A 788 -8.71 3.76 17.30
N GLY A 789 -7.66 4.57 17.21
CA GLY A 789 -6.36 4.06 16.78
C GLY A 789 -5.68 3.13 17.80
N ASP A 790 -4.82 2.23 17.32
CA ASP A 790 -4.14 1.20 18.10
C ASP A 790 -3.43 1.74 19.35
N ALA A 791 -2.89 2.96 19.27
CA ALA A 791 -2.14 3.60 20.35
C ALA A 791 -3.01 4.03 21.55
N CYS A 792 -4.31 4.22 21.33
CA CYS A 792 -5.28 4.63 22.34
C CYS A 792 -6.41 3.61 22.58
N ASP A 793 -6.55 2.57 21.74
CA ASP A 793 -7.44 1.45 22.02
C ASP A 793 -6.94 0.59 23.19
N GLY A 794 -7.89 -0.06 23.87
CA GLY A 794 -7.62 -1.05 24.92
C GLY A 794 -8.03 -2.48 24.55
N ASP A 795 -8.50 -2.73 23.32
CA ASP A 795 -9.05 -3.97 22.75
C ASP A 795 -8.77 -3.95 21.22
N THR A 796 -7.49 -3.79 20.82
CA THR A 796 -7.03 -3.30 19.50
C THR A 796 -7.50 -4.10 18.27
N ASP A 797 -7.80 -5.39 18.42
CA ASP A 797 -8.32 -6.23 17.33
C ASP A 797 -9.84 -6.48 17.39
N GLY A 798 -10.52 -5.83 18.34
CA GLY A 798 -11.98 -5.86 18.49
C GLY A 798 -12.58 -7.20 18.93
N ASP A 799 -11.77 -8.18 19.36
CA ASP A 799 -12.28 -9.52 19.71
C ASP A 799 -13.16 -9.54 20.98
N GLY A 800 -12.92 -8.57 21.88
CA GLY A 800 -13.55 -8.45 23.18
C GLY A 800 -12.66 -8.86 24.37
N VAL A 801 -11.36 -9.02 24.18
CA VAL A 801 -10.34 -9.32 25.19
C VAL A 801 -9.33 -8.16 25.24
N PRO A 802 -9.35 -7.33 26.31
CA PRO A 802 -8.46 -6.18 26.37
C PRO A 802 -6.96 -6.52 26.35
N ASN A 803 -6.17 -5.81 25.55
CA ASN A 803 -4.73 -6.00 25.24
C ASN A 803 -3.87 -6.46 26.43
N ASP A 804 -4.12 -5.89 27.61
CA ASP A 804 -3.41 -6.16 28.89
C ASP A 804 -3.62 -7.60 29.43
N GLY A 805 -4.49 -8.39 28.78
CA GLY A 805 -4.82 -9.78 29.11
C GLY A 805 -5.14 -10.64 27.89
N ASP A 806 -4.73 -10.18 26.71
CA ASP A 806 -4.83 -10.87 25.43
C ASP A 806 -3.53 -11.65 25.14
N ASN A 807 -3.61 -12.84 24.52
CA ASN A 807 -2.46 -13.59 24.03
C ASN A 807 -2.12 -13.37 22.54
N CYS A 808 -2.99 -12.69 21.78
CA CYS A 808 -2.75 -12.17 20.43
C CYS A 808 -3.29 -10.72 20.28
N PRO A 809 -2.69 -9.69 20.93
CA PRO A 809 -3.27 -8.34 21.05
C PRO A 809 -3.47 -7.53 19.75
N LEU A 810 -3.21 -8.12 18.58
CA LEU A 810 -3.33 -7.54 17.24
C LEU A 810 -3.97 -8.55 16.26
N THR A 811 -4.62 -9.62 16.74
CA THR A 811 -5.10 -10.72 15.87
C THR A 811 -6.27 -11.45 16.51
N ALA A 812 -7.48 -11.00 16.16
CA ALA A 812 -8.72 -11.31 16.87
C ALA A 812 -8.96 -12.80 17.17
N ASN A 813 -8.80 -13.19 18.43
CA ASN A 813 -8.84 -14.57 18.87
C ASN A 813 -9.64 -14.80 20.17
N GLY A 814 -10.84 -14.21 20.32
CA GLY A 814 -11.56 -14.11 21.61
C GLY A 814 -12.03 -15.42 22.29
N ASN A 815 -11.59 -16.58 21.77
CA ASN A 815 -11.57 -17.87 22.46
C ASN A 815 -10.33 -18.05 23.38
N GLN A 816 -9.24 -17.31 23.13
CA GLN A 816 -7.96 -17.29 23.83
C GLN A 816 -7.42 -18.72 24.00
N VAL A 817 -7.25 -19.40 22.87
CA VAL A 817 -6.56 -20.70 22.82
C VAL A 817 -5.06 -20.44 22.80
N ASP A 818 -4.35 -21.36 23.44
CA ASP A 818 -2.93 -21.37 23.80
C ASP A 818 -2.64 -22.87 23.98
N SER A 819 -2.39 -23.56 22.86
CA SER A 819 -2.43 -25.03 22.78
C SER A 819 -1.25 -25.70 23.47
N ASP A 820 -0.07 -25.09 23.44
CA ASP A 820 1.15 -25.53 24.13
C ASP A 820 1.29 -25.00 25.58
N GLY A 821 0.68 -23.86 25.91
CA GLY A 821 0.79 -23.18 27.20
C GLY A 821 1.99 -22.23 27.33
N ASP A 822 2.57 -21.75 26.22
CA ASP A 822 3.69 -20.80 26.13
C ASP A 822 3.26 -19.39 26.59
N GLY A 823 2.10 -18.93 26.12
CA GLY A 823 1.51 -17.63 26.41
C GLY A 823 1.36 -16.68 25.22
N GLN A 824 1.83 -17.07 24.03
CA GLN A 824 1.26 -16.63 22.74
C GLN A 824 -0.07 -17.38 22.51
N GLY A 825 -0.79 -17.14 21.41
CA GLY A 825 -2.08 -17.80 21.15
C GLY A 825 -2.20 -18.33 19.74
N ASP A 826 -3.02 -19.37 19.55
CA ASP A 826 -3.13 -20.15 18.30
C ASP A 826 -3.55 -19.35 17.04
N ALA A 827 -3.76 -18.04 17.14
CA ALA A 827 -4.08 -17.16 16.02
C ALA A 827 -2.90 -16.30 15.56
N CYS A 828 -1.85 -16.20 16.38
CA CYS A 828 -0.67 -15.36 16.16
C CYS A 828 0.63 -16.05 16.57
N ASP A 829 0.59 -17.29 17.06
CA ASP A 829 1.74 -18.19 17.08
C ASP A 829 1.96 -18.76 15.67
N ASN A 830 3.16 -19.29 15.44
CA ASN A 830 3.56 -19.93 14.18
C ASN A 830 3.99 -21.40 14.39
N ASP A 831 3.88 -21.93 15.62
CA ASP A 831 4.24 -23.29 16.08
C ASP A 831 3.34 -23.64 17.28
N ASP A 832 2.03 -23.81 17.03
CA ASP A 832 0.92 -23.90 18.00
C ASP A 832 1.08 -24.98 19.10
N ASP A 833 1.95 -25.97 18.87
CA ASP A 833 2.24 -27.05 19.83
C ASP A 833 3.71 -27.14 20.29
N ASN A 834 4.56 -26.24 19.80
CA ASN A 834 5.96 -26.02 20.16
C ASN A 834 6.86 -27.25 19.94
N ASP A 835 6.64 -28.00 18.86
CA ASP A 835 7.46 -29.15 18.49
C ASP A 835 8.68 -28.81 17.62
N GLY A 836 8.63 -27.66 16.94
CA GLY A 836 9.67 -27.14 16.06
C GLY A 836 9.40 -27.27 14.57
N ILE A 837 8.18 -27.67 14.16
CA ILE A 837 7.64 -27.55 12.80
C ILE A 837 6.54 -26.49 12.81
N GLY A 838 6.67 -25.42 12.03
CA GLY A 838 5.66 -24.35 12.03
C GLY A 838 4.37 -24.74 11.31
N ASP A 839 3.24 -24.13 11.68
CA ASP A 839 1.87 -24.62 11.38
C ASP A 839 1.58 -24.85 9.89
N LEU A 840 2.15 -24.04 9.01
CA LEU A 840 2.00 -24.19 7.55
C LEU A 840 2.66 -25.46 6.99
N SER A 841 3.62 -26.02 7.71
CA SER A 841 4.36 -27.24 7.38
C SER A 841 4.03 -28.43 8.29
N ASP A 842 3.21 -28.23 9.32
CA ASP A 842 2.86 -29.27 10.29
C ASP A 842 1.56 -29.99 9.91
N ASN A 843 1.64 -31.32 9.75
CA ASN A 843 0.47 -32.16 9.51
C ASN A 843 -0.37 -32.45 10.77
N CYS A 844 0.03 -31.95 11.95
CA CYS A 844 -0.68 -32.07 13.22
C CYS A 844 -0.62 -30.82 14.11
N THR A 845 -0.75 -29.60 13.56
CA THR A 845 -0.60 -28.27 14.22
C THR A 845 -0.94 -28.08 15.72
N LEU A 846 -1.78 -28.92 16.33
CA LEU A 846 -2.14 -28.85 17.77
C LEU A 846 -1.66 -30.06 18.60
N VAL A 847 -0.81 -30.95 18.06
CA VAL A 847 -0.45 -32.27 18.63
C VAL A 847 1.00 -32.73 18.26
N ALA A 848 1.97 -32.07 18.88
CA ALA A 848 3.42 -32.26 18.73
C ALA A 848 3.90 -33.65 18.26
N ASN A 849 4.35 -33.71 17.01
CA ASN A 849 4.77 -34.89 16.25
C ASN A 849 5.99 -34.64 15.33
N VAL A 850 7.12 -34.18 15.88
CA VAL A 850 8.41 -33.84 15.23
C VAL A 850 8.93 -34.80 14.13
N ASP A 851 8.41 -36.03 14.03
CA ASP A 851 8.71 -36.96 12.94
C ASP A 851 7.78 -36.85 11.71
N GLN A 852 6.74 -36.02 11.76
CA GLN A 852 5.77 -35.70 10.70
C GLN A 852 5.22 -36.97 10.02
N ALA A 853 5.05 -38.03 10.81
CA ALA A 853 4.61 -39.32 10.31
C ALA A 853 3.17 -39.23 9.76
N ASP A 854 2.96 -39.72 8.55
CA ASP A 854 1.68 -39.82 7.85
C ASP A 854 1.69 -41.17 7.10
N LEU A 855 0.93 -42.14 7.63
CA LEU A 855 0.93 -43.53 7.20
C LEU A 855 0.14 -43.79 5.90
N ASP A 856 -0.90 -42.99 5.61
CA ASP A 856 -1.79 -43.18 4.46
C ASP A 856 -1.54 -42.16 3.31
N GLY A 857 -0.97 -40.99 3.64
CA GLY A 857 -0.62 -39.91 2.74
C GLY A 857 -1.73 -38.89 2.48
N ASP A 858 -2.70 -38.73 3.39
CA ASP A 858 -3.81 -37.77 3.23
C ASP A 858 -3.47 -36.33 3.64
N GLY A 859 -2.37 -36.13 4.38
CA GLY A 859 -1.89 -34.84 4.87
C GLY A 859 -2.24 -34.53 6.33
N VAL A 860 -2.84 -35.46 7.08
CA VAL A 860 -2.99 -35.42 8.54
C VAL A 860 -1.98 -36.39 9.17
N GLY A 861 -1.25 -35.98 10.20
CA GLY A 861 -0.24 -36.84 10.81
C GLY A 861 -0.79 -37.92 11.74
N ASP A 862 -0.08 -39.05 11.84
CA ASP A 862 -0.36 -40.24 12.67
C ASP A 862 -0.74 -39.92 14.14
N SER A 863 -0.31 -38.77 14.66
CA SER A 863 -0.52 -38.35 16.06
C SER A 863 -1.86 -37.65 16.32
N CYS A 864 -2.44 -37.05 15.28
CA CYS A 864 -3.71 -36.32 15.32
C CYS A 864 -4.78 -36.92 14.40
N ASP A 865 -4.40 -37.87 13.54
CA ASP A 865 -5.32 -38.57 12.64
C ASP A 865 -6.27 -39.54 13.40
N ASP A 866 -7.51 -39.54 12.93
CA ASP A 866 -8.62 -40.34 13.40
C ASP A 866 -8.77 -41.65 12.57
N ASP A 867 -8.09 -41.84 11.43
CA ASP A 867 -8.24 -42.94 10.44
C ASP A 867 -6.88 -43.37 9.79
N LEU A 868 -5.93 -43.85 10.63
CA LEU A 868 -4.48 -44.03 10.40
C LEU A 868 -4.03 -44.78 9.12
N ASP A 869 -4.93 -45.41 8.38
CA ASP A 869 -4.60 -46.17 7.16
C ASP A 869 -5.51 -45.86 5.95
N GLY A 870 -6.34 -44.82 6.07
CA GLY A 870 -7.14 -44.27 4.98
C GLY A 870 -8.29 -45.17 4.51
N ASP A 871 -8.70 -46.19 5.28
CA ASP A 871 -9.75 -47.10 4.84
C ASP A 871 -11.17 -46.54 4.92
N SER A 872 -11.36 -45.40 5.59
CA SER A 872 -12.64 -44.78 5.97
C SER A 872 -13.32 -45.38 7.22
N VAL A 873 -12.56 -45.91 8.19
CA VAL A 873 -13.04 -46.40 9.47
C VAL A 873 -12.15 -45.89 10.60
N ASN A 874 -12.66 -44.94 11.38
CA ASN A 874 -11.88 -44.33 12.46
C ASN A 874 -11.24 -45.35 13.43
N ASN A 875 -10.00 -45.08 13.85
CA ASN A 875 -9.14 -45.83 14.77
C ASN A 875 -9.85 -46.44 16.00
N ASP A 876 -10.84 -45.73 16.56
CA ASP A 876 -11.61 -46.09 17.76
C ASP A 876 -12.72 -47.14 17.49
N ALA A 877 -13.06 -47.33 16.21
CA ALA A 877 -14.05 -48.28 15.68
C ALA A 877 -13.43 -49.34 14.76
N ASP A 878 -12.19 -49.12 14.32
CA ASP A 878 -11.40 -50.03 13.51
C ASP A 878 -10.78 -51.16 14.35
N ASN A 879 -10.83 -52.38 13.81
CA ASN A 879 -10.17 -53.56 14.35
C ASN A 879 -8.75 -53.80 13.78
N CYS A 880 -8.29 -53.00 12.82
CA CYS A 880 -6.92 -52.97 12.28
C CYS A 880 -6.34 -51.55 12.01
N PRO A 881 -6.20 -50.65 13.02
CA PRO A 881 -5.89 -49.20 12.86
C PRO A 881 -4.54 -48.77 12.26
N VAL A 882 -3.89 -49.61 11.45
CA VAL A 882 -2.61 -49.37 10.73
C VAL A 882 -2.51 -50.29 9.48
N ALA A 883 -3.61 -50.90 9.03
CA ALA A 883 -3.64 -51.98 8.04
C ALA A 883 -5.01 -52.11 7.30
N SER A 884 -5.33 -51.08 6.50
CA SER A 884 -6.55 -50.86 5.70
C SER A 884 -7.43 -52.08 5.40
N ASN A 885 -8.62 -52.11 6.01
CA ASN A 885 -9.52 -53.26 5.99
C ASN A 885 -11.04 -52.93 6.04
N LEU A 886 -11.51 -51.89 5.33
CA LEU A 886 -12.88 -51.31 5.27
C LEU A 886 -14.11 -52.24 5.45
N ASP A 887 -13.99 -53.54 5.18
CA ASP A 887 -15.07 -54.49 5.49
C ASP A 887 -15.14 -54.93 6.96
N GLN A 888 -14.18 -54.51 7.79
CA GLN A 888 -14.14 -54.63 9.25
C GLN A 888 -14.45 -56.05 9.70
N ARG A 889 -13.88 -57.02 8.97
CA ARG A 889 -14.12 -58.43 9.22
C ARG A 889 -13.26 -58.88 10.38
N ASP A 890 -13.92 -59.53 11.32
CA ASP A 890 -13.40 -60.17 12.53
C ASP A 890 -14.08 -61.53 12.54
N THR A 891 -13.37 -62.55 12.04
CA THR A 891 -13.97 -63.85 11.75
C THR A 891 -14.10 -64.74 12.99
N ASP A 892 -13.19 -64.65 13.96
CA ASP A 892 -13.25 -65.39 15.22
C ASP A 892 -14.08 -64.67 16.33
N GLY A 893 -14.13 -63.34 16.30
CA GLY A 893 -14.82 -62.47 17.25
C GLY A 893 -13.98 -61.96 18.44
N ASP A 894 -12.64 -61.93 18.35
CA ASP A 894 -11.75 -61.48 19.44
C ASP A 894 -11.55 -59.96 19.50
N GLY A 895 -11.71 -59.28 18.36
CA GLY A 895 -11.64 -57.82 18.22
C GLY A 895 -10.42 -57.30 17.46
N LEU A 896 -9.55 -58.15 16.94
CA LEU A 896 -8.68 -57.86 15.80
C LEU A 896 -9.44 -58.14 14.49
N GLY A 897 -8.98 -57.58 13.36
CA GLY A 897 -9.55 -57.84 12.04
C GLY A 897 -8.73 -58.77 11.17
N ASP A 898 -9.38 -59.43 10.20
CA ASP A 898 -8.80 -60.40 9.25
C ASP A 898 -7.62 -59.84 8.38
N ALA A 899 -7.24 -58.57 8.55
CA ALA A 899 -6.13 -57.92 7.85
C ALA A 899 -4.88 -57.74 8.71
N CYS A 900 -5.02 -57.79 10.04
CA CYS A 900 -3.98 -57.54 11.04
C CYS A 900 -3.93 -58.58 12.16
N ASP A 901 -4.90 -59.51 12.22
CA ASP A 901 -4.72 -60.77 12.93
C ASP A 901 -3.67 -61.64 12.20
N ASP A 902 -3.07 -62.57 12.94
CA ASP A 902 -2.17 -63.62 12.44
C ASP A 902 -2.88 -65.00 12.47
N ASP A 903 -4.13 -65.12 12.98
CA ASP A 903 -4.94 -66.35 13.17
C ASP A 903 -6.46 -66.03 13.10
N ASP A 904 -6.95 -65.60 11.92
CA ASP A 904 -8.29 -65.06 11.60
C ASP A 904 -9.50 -65.86 12.15
N ASP A 905 -9.36 -67.16 12.42
CA ASP A 905 -10.42 -68.00 13.00
C ASP A 905 -10.11 -68.60 14.38
N ASN A 906 -8.91 -68.34 14.91
CA ASN A 906 -8.44 -68.67 16.26
C ASN A 906 -8.58 -70.16 16.61
N ASP A 907 -8.45 -71.05 15.61
CA ASP A 907 -8.34 -72.49 15.83
C ASP A 907 -6.93 -72.92 16.30
N GLY A 908 -5.94 -72.04 16.12
CA GLY A 908 -4.59 -72.11 16.69
C GLY A 908 -3.48 -72.41 15.69
N GLU A 909 -3.75 -72.26 14.38
CA GLU A 909 -2.80 -72.34 13.27
C GLU A 909 -2.94 -71.06 12.43
N GLY A 910 -2.02 -70.10 12.57
CA GLY A 910 -2.14 -68.80 11.90
C GLY A 910 -2.23 -68.85 10.37
N ASP A 911 -2.77 -67.79 9.73
CA ASP A 911 -3.31 -67.80 8.34
C ASP A 911 -2.28 -68.15 7.26
N ARG A 912 -1.01 -67.84 7.54
CA ARG A 912 0.12 -68.19 6.66
C ARG A 912 0.36 -69.70 6.59
N THR A 913 -0.17 -70.44 7.56
CA THR A 913 -0.06 -71.89 7.72
C THR A 913 -1.40 -72.63 7.57
N ASP A 914 -2.53 -71.98 7.83
CA ASP A 914 -3.84 -72.60 7.63
C ASP A 914 -4.30 -72.63 6.16
N ALA A 915 -5.05 -73.68 5.82
CA ALA A 915 -5.62 -73.95 4.50
C ALA A 915 -7.02 -73.37 4.28
N CYS A 916 -7.66 -72.86 5.34
CA CYS A 916 -9.01 -72.33 5.39
C CYS A 916 -9.16 -71.17 6.41
N PRO A 917 -8.37 -70.06 6.37
CA PRO A 917 -8.22 -69.13 7.51
C PRO A 917 -9.50 -68.53 8.12
N LEU A 918 -10.64 -68.68 7.46
CA LEU A 918 -11.94 -68.15 7.88
C LEU A 918 -12.96 -69.25 8.27
N ASP A 919 -12.53 -70.47 8.64
CA ASP A 919 -13.39 -71.62 8.95
C ASP A 919 -12.79 -72.54 10.05
N PRO A 920 -13.06 -72.26 11.35
CA PRO A 920 -12.41 -72.91 12.50
C PRO A 920 -12.85 -74.37 12.74
N GLU A 921 -13.46 -75.00 11.73
CA GLU A 921 -13.68 -76.44 11.63
C GLU A 921 -12.80 -77.12 10.53
N GLN A 922 -11.83 -76.42 9.91
CA GLN A 922 -11.16 -76.83 8.65
C GLN A 922 -9.60 -76.71 8.51
N THR A 923 -8.79 -76.84 9.58
CA THR A 923 -7.28 -76.87 9.51
C THR A 923 -6.55 -77.67 8.40
N GLU A 924 -7.23 -78.56 7.67
CA GLU A 924 -6.62 -79.42 6.64
C GLU A 924 -7.56 -79.64 5.44
N GLY A 925 -7.38 -78.92 4.31
CA GLY A 925 -8.25 -79.16 3.16
C GLY A 925 -8.03 -78.36 1.87
N VAL A 926 -9.08 -78.38 1.04
CA VAL A 926 -9.26 -77.44 -0.08
C VAL A 926 -10.52 -76.65 0.26
N CYS A 927 -10.36 -75.37 0.57
CA CYS A 927 -11.45 -74.62 1.17
C CYS A 927 -12.69 -74.54 0.27
N PRO A 928 -13.88 -74.91 0.79
CA PRO A 928 -15.10 -74.96 -0.02
C PRO A 928 -15.66 -73.56 -0.23
N ILE A 929 -15.31 -72.92 -1.35
CA ILE A 929 -15.82 -71.58 -1.74
C ILE A 929 -17.36 -71.54 -1.67
N PHE A 930 -17.90 -71.03 -0.56
CA PHE A 930 -19.33 -70.77 -0.40
C PHE A 930 -19.66 -69.50 -1.19
N ARG A 931 -19.96 -69.68 -2.48
CA ARG A 931 -20.64 -68.64 -3.25
C ARG A 931 -22.01 -68.37 -2.64
N ASP A 932 -22.15 -67.18 -2.08
CA ASP A 932 -23.37 -66.80 -1.43
C ASP A 932 -24.55 -66.65 -2.40
N GLY A 933 -25.74 -66.98 -1.90
CA GLY A 933 -27.05 -66.66 -2.46
C GLY A 933 -27.35 -66.92 -3.95
N PHE A 934 -27.74 -68.15 -4.32
CA PHE A 934 -28.88 -68.36 -5.23
C PHE A 934 -29.54 -69.74 -5.04
N GLU A 935 -30.83 -69.74 -4.65
CA GLU A 935 -31.64 -70.95 -4.48
C GLU A 935 -31.94 -71.68 -5.82
N ASP A 936 -32.10 -73.00 -5.73
CA ASP A 936 -32.90 -73.88 -6.61
C ASP A 936 -32.90 -73.64 -8.14
N ILE A 937 -32.40 -74.63 -8.90
CA ILE A 937 -33.26 -75.34 -9.86
C ILE A 937 -32.76 -76.77 -10.17
N VAL A 938 -33.73 -77.68 -10.19
CA VAL A 938 -33.58 -79.13 -10.31
C VAL A 938 -33.55 -79.59 -11.78
N VAL A 939 -32.45 -80.27 -12.16
CA VAL A 939 -32.37 -81.38 -13.15
C VAL A 939 -32.63 -81.10 -14.64
N LEU A 940 -31.59 -81.32 -15.47
CA LEU A 940 -31.54 -82.48 -16.39
C LEU A 940 -30.12 -82.88 -16.84
#